data_AF-A0A6M3J156-F1
#
_entry.id   AF-A0A6M3J156-F1
#
_cell.length_a   1.000
_cell.length_b   1.000
_cell.length_c   1.000
_cell.angle_alpha   90.00
_cell.angle_beta   90.00
_cell.angle_gamma   90.00
#
_symmetry.space_group_name_H-M   'P 1'
#
loop_
_entity.id
_entity.type
_entity.pdbx_description
1 polymer ?
#
loop_
_entity_poly.entity_id
_entity_poly.type
_entity_poly.pdbx_seq_one_letter_code
_entity_poly.pdbx_strand_id
1 'polypeptide(L)'
;MAEREARQLIGEVGAPGTKFFHGFIDGPEFNPKLEGKTGVENIRKMRVDPQVQAAELIVTLPIRTATYSVSANDPQIQADLEEALFRRLDWDRFLRHAMLAFPFGYELMEKVVVEDQGKFWFGRLAHRDQETIERWTPNPDDQERIGSISQQVWKDGATRMLEIPGEKLFHLAWEQVGNNFAGRSGLRAAYKPWFVKETAERIGAIGIERYGLGVPKWSLPKQYSAGDLAAAVASAQSFRAGEKAYIIQPDGFEFAVVGSGEADHYQPLPWVRYSDEMIATSVLAMVLSLGKTETGSRALGETMLDLFMISLGAVADWLVAAVNDQLVRPWLRWNYPNGDDIEAGVEWSNLQLKNIQMTSEALDRLGRGLFITPDDATEDVLRTWLSLPEREKQAPASAREPERPGRRVLRDTCSGHIHAAAADNGRWWRPVRPEEQFLALREIDGRIDDGRDQVASSFRSRRKEWADDLVRQLRDAMADGDYSDVADVAIPTSFIKPARTEIVTNLREVYRYGRRAVQDERRRQKRGSRVSAQDDGARDAEERSAARLLRDEPLDSEEVSTLFTTRATRYLKSLAARMEAIAIERAMGILRSKGDLVTDSDYAEIADSLVDALDASAVNDATVLVSEALGLGRDAAAQAAADEIGSAYYSTILDRNICDVCIQSDGEEVALASERYYELMPPNKGCESIASGSNRCRCLLVYIFEEK
;
A
#
# COMPACT_ATOMS: atom_id res chain seq x y z
N MET A 1 21.31 43.51 -34.52
CA MET A 1 22.05 42.88 -33.40
C MET A 1 21.60 41.44 -33.21
N ALA A 2 20.31 41.19 -33.00
CA ALA A 2 19.75 39.83 -32.84
C ALA A 2 20.18 38.82 -33.93
N GLU A 3 20.18 39.19 -35.22
CA GLU A 3 20.63 38.28 -36.28
C GLU A 3 22.14 37.96 -36.21
N ARG A 4 22.96 38.94 -35.82
CA ARG A 4 24.41 38.76 -35.65
C ARG A 4 24.71 37.90 -34.42
N GLU A 5 23.96 38.10 -33.33
CA GLU A 5 24.01 37.26 -32.13
C GLU A 5 23.60 35.83 -32.47
N ALA A 6 22.49 35.63 -33.21
CA ALA A 6 22.07 34.31 -33.65
C ALA A 6 23.10 33.62 -34.56
N ARG A 7 23.71 34.34 -35.50
CA ARG A 7 24.78 33.80 -36.37
C ARG A 7 26.02 33.39 -35.59
N GLN A 8 26.32 34.01 -34.45
CA GLN A 8 27.42 33.62 -33.58
C GLN A 8 27.13 32.33 -32.80
N LEU A 9 25.88 31.90 -32.73
CA LEU A 9 25.43 30.67 -32.07
C LEU A 9 25.28 29.50 -33.06
N ILE A 10 25.62 29.67 -34.35
CA ILE A 10 25.54 28.59 -35.35
C ILE A 10 26.70 27.61 -35.16
N GLY A 11 26.36 26.34 -34.95
CA GLY A 11 27.31 25.24 -34.82
C GLY A 11 27.87 25.10 -33.41
N GLU A 12 28.19 23.87 -33.05
CA GLU A 12 28.81 23.56 -31.77
C GLU A 12 30.32 23.80 -31.84
N VAL A 13 30.86 24.53 -30.85
CA VAL A 13 32.30 24.77 -30.71
C VAL A 13 32.95 23.76 -29.75
N GLY A 14 32.19 23.29 -28.75
CA GLY A 14 32.65 22.33 -27.75
C GLY A 14 32.48 20.88 -28.20
N ALA A 15 32.89 19.95 -27.33
CA ALA A 15 32.60 18.53 -27.49
C ALA A 15 32.03 17.96 -26.19
N PRO A 16 31.20 16.90 -26.22
CA PRO A 16 30.50 16.38 -25.02
C PRO A 16 31.40 15.76 -23.93
N GLY A 17 32.72 15.67 -24.16
CA GLY A 17 33.70 15.24 -23.15
C GLY A 17 33.85 13.74 -22.95
N THR A 18 32.95 12.93 -23.52
CA THR A 18 33.07 11.46 -23.55
C THR A 18 34.24 11.03 -24.42
N LYS A 19 35.13 10.19 -23.87
CA LYS A 19 36.30 9.69 -24.59
C LYS A 19 35.98 8.34 -25.22
N PHE A 20 36.26 8.22 -26.52
CA PHE A 20 36.19 6.95 -27.24
C PHE A 20 37.61 6.50 -27.56
N PHE A 21 38.10 5.45 -26.88
CA PHE A 21 39.39 4.84 -27.17
C PHE A 21 39.18 3.57 -27.99
N HIS A 22 39.49 3.60 -29.29
CA HIS A 22 39.23 2.49 -30.22
C HIS A 22 37.78 1.96 -30.20
N GLY A 23 36.81 2.86 -29.96
CA GLY A 23 35.38 2.53 -29.86
C GLY A 23 34.93 2.03 -28.49
N PHE A 24 35.83 1.93 -27.50
CA PHE A 24 35.46 1.75 -26.10
C PHE A 24 35.18 3.10 -25.44
N ILE A 25 34.10 3.19 -24.67
CA ILE A 25 33.77 4.39 -23.90
C ILE A 25 34.65 4.39 -22.65
N ASP A 26 35.53 5.37 -22.52
CA ASP A 26 36.52 5.48 -21.45
C ASP A 26 36.09 6.55 -20.41
N GLY A 27 36.25 6.21 -19.12
CA GLY A 27 36.18 7.17 -18.01
C GLY A 27 34.85 7.47 -17.30
N PRO A 28 33.65 6.93 -17.63
CA PRO A 28 32.44 7.21 -16.84
C PRO A 28 32.32 6.37 -15.57
N GLU A 29 32.95 5.18 -15.53
CA GLU A 29 32.79 4.21 -14.45
C GLU A 29 34.08 4.04 -13.64
N PHE A 30 34.02 4.25 -12.32
CA PHE A 30 35.19 4.14 -11.42
C PHE A 30 35.39 2.73 -10.86
N ASN A 31 34.36 1.87 -10.92
CA ASN A 31 34.44 0.50 -10.46
C ASN A 31 34.65 -0.43 -11.67
N PRO A 32 35.84 -1.04 -11.84
CA PRO A 32 36.13 -1.92 -12.97
C PRO A 32 35.19 -3.14 -13.07
N LYS A 33 34.54 -3.52 -11.96
CA LYS A 33 33.55 -4.60 -11.96
C LYS A 33 32.22 -4.21 -12.61
N LEU A 34 31.98 -2.91 -12.82
CA LEU A 34 30.76 -2.38 -13.42
C LEU A 34 31.00 -1.74 -14.80
N GLU A 35 32.21 -1.88 -15.31
CA GLU A 35 32.62 -1.31 -16.58
C GLU A 35 32.43 -2.32 -17.73
N GLY A 36 31.91 -1.84 -18.86
CA GLY A 36 31.76 -2.61 -20.10
C GLY A 36 31.06 -3.96 -19.90
N LYS A 37 31.58 -5.00 -20.57
CA LYS A 37 31.01 -6.36 -20.50
C LYS A 37 31.03 -6.97 -19.11
N THR A 38 32.09 -6.71 -18.34
CA THR A 38 32.20 -7.17 -16.95
C THR A 38 31.06 -6.60 -16.11
N GLY A 39 30.68 -5.34 -16.35
CA GLY A 39 29.52 -4.72 -15.73
C GLY A 39 28.23 -5.40 -16.09
N VAL A 40 27.98 -5.66 -17.38
CA VAL A 40 26.79 -6.38 -17.86
C VAL A 40 26.66 -7.75 -17.17
N GLU A 41 27.76 -8.51 -17.08
CA GLU A 41 27.76 -9.81 -16.41
C GLU A 41 27.43 -9.70 -14.91
N ASN A 42 28.02 -8.72 -14.21
CA ASN A 42 27.75 -8.54 -12.77
C ASN A 42 26.33 -8.04 -12.50
N ILE A 43 25.78 -7.15 -13.32
CA ILE A 43 24.38 -6.76 -13.26
C ILE A 43 23.48 -8.00 -13.43
N ARG A 44 23.80 -8.89 -14.37
CA ARG A 44 23.01 -10.13 -14.54
C ARG A 44 23.03 -11.01 -13.29
N LYS A 45 24.19 -11.13 -12.62
CA LYS A 45 24.29 -11.84 -11.34
C LYS A 45 23.41 -11.19 -10.26
N MET A 46 23.43 -9.86 -10.17
CA MET A 46 22.60 -9.11 -9.23
C MET A 46 21.11 -9.39 -9.43
N ARG A 47 20.63 -9.54 -10.67
CA ARG A 47 19.20 -9.79 -10.97
C ARG A 47 18.67 -11.13 -10.45
N VAL A 48 19.54 -12.02 -9.97
CA VAL A 48 19.14 -13.26 -9.29
C VAL A 48 18.74 -12.99 -7.83
N ASP A 49 19.23 -11.91 -7.23
CA ASP A 49 18.83 -11.51 -5.88
C ASP A 49 17.35 -11.07 -5.84
N PRO A 50 16.52 -11.61 -4.92
CA PRO A 50 15.09 -11.29 -4.87
C PRO A 50 14.77 -9.81 -4.66
N GLN A 51 15.58 -9.09 -3.87
CA GLN A 51 15.32 -7.69 -3.58
C GLN A 51 15.75 -6.80 -4.75
N VAL A 52 16.86 -7.12 -5.41
CA VAL A 52 17.26 -6.46 -6.66
C VAL A 52 16.22 -6.70 -7.75
N GLN A 53 15.73 -7.94 -7.87
CA GLN A 53 14.67 -8.27 -8.83
C GLN A 53 13.38 -7.50 -8.53
N ALA A 54 12.98 -7.39 -7.26
CA ALA A 54 11.84 -6.58 -6.86
C ALA A 54 12.03 -5.10 -7.22
N ALA A 55 13.23 -4.54 -7.01
CA ALA A 55 13.58 -3.17 -7.38
C ALA A 55 13.56 -2.93 -8.91
N GLU A 56 13.93 -3.93 -9.72
CA GLU A 56 13.79 -3.87 -11.18
C GLU A 56 12.31 -3.97 -11.62
N LEU A 57 11.57 -4.91 -11.07
CA LEU A 57 10.18 -5.17 -11.47
C LEU A 57 9.24 -4.02 -11.11
N ILE A 58 9.45 -3.37 -9.95
CA ILE A 58 8.61 -2.25 -9.55
C ILE A 58 8.77 -1.03 -10.48
N VAL A 59 9.92 -0.89 -11.14
CA VAL A 59 10.14 0.15 -12.16
C VAL A 59 9.62 -0.28 -13.52
N THR A 60 9.91 -1.51 -13.94
CA THR A 60 9.67 -1.95 -15.33
C THR A 60 8.23 -2.41 -15.60
N LEU A 61 7.53 -2.99 -14.62
CA LEU A 61 6.16 -3.48 -14.82
C LEU A 61 5.15 -2.36 -15.05
N PRO A 62 5.12 -1.25 -14.27
CA PRO A 62 4.17 -0.16 -14.50
C PRO A 62 4.27 0.43 -15.90
N ILE A 63 5.49 0.61 -16.42
CA ILE A 63 5.74 1.10 -17.78
C ILE A 63 5.15 0.12 -18.80
N ARG A 64 5.35 -1.18 -18.62
CA ARG A 64 4.79 -2.20 -19.52
C ARG A 64 3.26 -2.28 -19.49
N THR A 65 2.64 -1.97 -18.35
CA THR A 65 1.18 -1.98 -18.17
C THR A 65 0.51 -0.66 -18.52
N ALA A 66 1.29 0.40 -18.81
CA ALA A 66 0.76 1.68 -19.23
C ALA A 66 -0.06 1.54 -20.51
N THR A 67 -1.06 2.40 -20.68
CA THR A 67 -1.86 2.46 -21.91
C THR A 67 -1.14 3.38 -22.89
N TYR A 68 -0.83 2.88 -24.07
CA TYR A 68 -0.22 3.64 -25.15
C TYR A 68 -1.25 3.92 -26.24
N SER A 69 -1.31 5.18 -26.69
CA SER A 69 -2.22 5.63 -27.74
C SER A 69 -1.46 6.48 -28.75
N VAL A 70 -2.01 6.60 -29.96
CA VAL A 70 -1.47 7.47 -31.00
C VAL A 70 -2.34 8.72 -31.11
N SER A 71 -1.70 9.86 -31.30
CA SER A 71 -2.31 11.15 -31.59
C SER A 71 -1.77 11.67 -32.93
N ALA A 72 -2.65 12.04 -33.85
CA ALA A 72 -2.27 12.70 -35.11
C ALA A 72 -3.40 13.62 -35.61
N ASN A 73 -3.04 14.69 -36.32
CA ASN A 73 -4.03 15.63 -36.88
C ASN A 73 -4.86 15.02 -38.03
N ASP A 74 -4.33 14.03 -38.74
CA ASP A 74 -5.02 13.32 -39.83
C ASP A 74 -5.48 11.93 -39.35
N PRO A 75 -6.80 11.63 -39.40
CA PRO A 75 -7.33 10.33 -38.99
C PRO A 75 -6.75 9.13 -39.75
N GLN A 76 -6.37 9.30 -41.02
CA GLN A 76 -5.75 8.23 -41.81
C GLN A 76 -4.34 7.94 -41.30
N ILE A 77 -3.57 8.99 -41.04
CA ILE A 77 -2.21 8.87 -40.49
C ILE A 77 -2.25 8.23 -39.10
N GLN A 78 -3.23 8.62 -38.27
CA GLN A 78 -3.44 8.00 -36.95
C GLN A 78 -3.68 6.49 -37.09
N ALA A 79 -4.63 6.08 -37.95
CA ALA A 79 -4.97 4.67 -38.14
C ALA A 79 -3.78 3.86 -38.69
N ASP A 80 -3.02 4.42 -39.63
CA ASP A 80 -1.83 3.77 -40.18
C ASP A 80 -0.71 3.65 -39.13
N LEU A 81 -0.53 4.66 -38.28
CA LEU A 81 0.48 4.64 -37.22
C LEU A 81 0.10 3.65 -36.10
N GLU A 82 -1.17 3.56 -35.74
CA GLU A 82 -1.70 2.51 -34.85
C GLU A 82 -1.45 1.11 -35.44
N GLU A 83 -1.67 0.92 -36.75
CA GLU A 83 -1.34 -0.35 -37.41
C GLU A 83 0.17 -0.65 -37.34
N ALA A 84 1.00 0.35 -37.64
CA ALA A 84 2.45 0.21 -37.68
C ALA A 84 3.05 -0.18 -36.32
N LEU A 85 2.55 0.41 -35.22
CA LEU A 85 3.13 0.21 -33.88
C LEU A 85 2.42 -0.84 -33.03
N PHE A 86 1.10 -0.99 -33.13
CA PHE A 86 0.33 -1.85 -32.21
C PHE A 86 -0.23 -3.11 -32.85
N ARG A 87 -0.38 -3.17 -34.18
CA ARG A 87 -0.88 -4.38 -34.88
C ARG A 87 0.21 -5.20 -35.55
N ARG A 88 1.18 -4.53 -36.20
CA ARG A 88 2.28 -5.21 -36.92
C ARG A 88 3.46 -5.54 -36.01
N LEU A 89 3.70 -4.72 -34.99
CA LEU A 89 4.71 -4.98 -33.97
C LEU A 89 4.09 -5.64 -32.74
N ASP A 90 4.85 -6.57 -32.15
CA ASP A 90 4.56 -7.09 -30.83
C ASP A 90 4.98 -6.04 -29.78
N TRP A 91 4.03 -5.19 -29.39
CA TRP A 91 4.28 -4.05 -28.52
C TRP A 91 4.73 -4.46 -27.10
N ASP A 92 4.12 -5.49 -26.49
CA ASP A 92 4.60 -5.98 -25.17
C ASP A 92 6.03 -6.49 -25.25
N ARG A 93 6.37 -7.23 -26.32
CA ARG A 93 7.74 -7.70 -26.52
C ARG A 93 8.71 -6.55 -26.73
N PHE A 94 8.32 -5.50 -27.47
CA PHE A 94 9.10 -4.28 -27.60
C PHE A 94 9.34 -3.65 -26.24
N LEU A 95 8.29 -3.38 -25.45
CA LEU A 95 8.41 -2.76 -24.12
C LEU A 95 9.28 -3.60 -23.16
N ARG A 96 9.12 -4.93 -23.19
CA ARG A 96 9.93 -5.85 -22.39
C ARG A 96 11.42 -5.73 -22.69
N HIS A 97 11.80 -5.63 -23.96
CA HIS A 97 13.19 -5.41 -24.33
C HIS A 97 13.63 -3.98 -24.06
N ALA A 98 12.81 -2.97 -24.39
CA ALA A 98 13.09 -1.55 -24.12
C ALA A 98 13.48 -1.31 -22.66
N MET A 99 12.76 -1.96 -21.73
CA MET A 99 13.02 -1.85 -20.30
C MET A 99 14.31 -2.53 -19.82
N LEU A 100 15.02 -3.31 -20.67
CA LEU A 100 16.38 -3.78 -20.36
C LEU A 100 17.41 -2.64 -20.31
N ALA A 101 17.07 -1.46 -20.85
CA ALA A 101 17.88 -0.26 -20.67
C ALA A 101 18.03 0.14 -19.20
N PHE A 102 17.02 -0.12 -18.37
CA PHE A 102 17.09 0.17 -16.93
C PHE A 102 18.19 -0.65 -16.22
N PRO A 103 18.14 -2.00 -16.20
CA PRO A 103 19.16 -2.78 -15.50
C PRO A 103 20.54 -2.65 -16.15
N PHE A 104 20.65 -2.63 -17.48
CA PHE A 104 21.95 -2.68 -18.16
C PHE A 104 22.53 -1.32 -18.53
N GLY A 105 21.78 -0.23 -18.38
CA GLY A 105 22.17 1.12 -18.77
C GLY A 105 21.79 1.48 -20.20
N TYR A 106 21.61 0.50 -21.09
CA TYR A 106 21.18 0.75 -22.46
C TYR A 106 20.46 -0.46 -23.07
N GLU A 107 19.67 -0.21 -24.11
CA GLU A 107 19.04 -1.21 -24.95
C GLU A 107 19.18 -0.84 -26.41
N LEU A 108 19.43 -1.84 -27.26
CA LEU A 108 19.58 -1.68 -28.69
C LEU A 108 18.66 -2.66 -29.44
N MET A 109 17.83 -2.12 -30.32
CA MET A 109 16.97 -2.91 -31.19
C MET A 109 17.21 -2.53 -32.65
N GLU A 110 17.46 -3.52 -33.50
CA GLU A 110 17.61 -3.32 -34.94
C GLU A 110 16.23 -3.20 -35.60
N LYS A 111 15.98 -2.07 -36.27
CA LYS A 111 14.77 -1.79 -37.05
C LYS A 111 14.80 -2.58 -38.35
N VAL A 112 13.86 -3.52 -38.50
CA VAL A 112 13.67 -4.28 -39.74
C VAL A 112 12.36 -3.86 -40.37
N VAL A 113 12.46 -3.25 -41.55
CA VAL A 113 11.34 -2.69 -42.30
C VAL A 113 10.97 -3.62 -43.45
N VAL A 114 9.68 -3.69 -43.76
CA VAL A 114 9.12 -4.41 -44.91
C VAL A 114 8.27 -3.44 -45.74
N GLU A 115 8.26 -3.63 -47.05
CA GLU A 115 7.38 -2.88 -47.95
C GLU A 115 6.11 -3.69 -48.19
N ASP A 116 4.94 -3.09 -47.98
CA ASP A 116 3.63 -3.71 -48.20
C ASP A 116 2.61 -2.65 -48.61
N GLN A 117 1.87 -2.93 -49.69
CA GLN A 117 0.89 -2.01 -50.29
C GLN A 117 1.43 -0.59 -50.60
N GLY A 118 2.71 -0.48 -50.99
CA GLY A 118 3.33 0.81 -51.31
C GLY A 118 3.68 1.67 -50.10
N LYS A 119 3.59 1.13 -48.88
CA LYS A 119 4.05 1.73 -47.63
C LYS A 119 5.15 0.89 -46.99
N PHE A 120 6.02 1.54 -46.24
CA PHE A 120 7.04 0.94 -45.39
C PHE A 120 6.49 0.70 -43.98
N TRP A 121 6.63 -0.53 -43.49
CA TRP A 121 6.14 -0.98 -42.19
C TRP A 121 7.26 -1.56 -41.35
N PHE A 122 7.15 -1.44 -40.03
CA PHE A 122 8.04 -2.18 -39.14
C PHE A 122 7.67 -3.67 -39.14
N GLY A 123 8.54 -4.51 -39.68
CA GLY A 123 8.37 -5.96 -39.64
C GLY A 123 8.80 -6.54 -38.29
N ARG A 124 9.88 -6.03 -37.69
CA ARG A 124 10.30 -6.35 -36.32
C ARG A 124 11.30 -5.33 -35.77
N LEU A 125 11.31 -5.18 -34.44
CA LEU A 125 12.38 -4.53 -33.68
C LEU A 125 13.21 -5.63 -33.01
N ALA A 126 14.41 -5.88 -33.51
CA ALA A 126 15.21 -7.03 -33.13
C ALA A 126 16.24 -6.69 -32.04
N HIS A 127 15.97 -7.10 -30.80
CA HIS A 127 16.87 -6.97 -29.65
C HIS A 127 18.30 -7.44 -29.95
N ARG A 128 19.29 -6.63 -29.57
CA ARG A 128 20.73 -6.93 -29.60
C ARG A 128 21.21 -7.01 -28.16
N ASP A 129 21.61 -8.21 -27.73
CA ASP A 129 22.06 -8.47 -26.35
C ASP A 129 23.28 -7.62 -26.00
N GLN A 130 23.23 -6.95 -24.85
CA GLN A 130 24.25 -6.06 -24.34
C GLN A 130 25.62 -6.73 -24.22
N GLU A 131 25.69 -8.04 -23.97
CA GLU A 131 26.98 -8.77 -23.91
C GLU A 131 27.67 -8.92 -25.26
N THR A 132 26.91 -8.80 -26.34
CA THR A 132 27.42 -8.95 -27.70
C THR A 132 27.98 -7.64 -28.24
N ILE A 133 27.73 -6.51 -27.60
CA ILE A 133 28.18 -5.19 -28.04
C ILE A 133 29.63 -4.98 -27.62
N GLU A 134 30.49 -4.61 -28.58
CA GLU A 134 31.93 -4.45 -28.37
C GLU A 134 32.36 -2.99 -28.44
N ARG A 135 31.92 -2.28 -29.48
CA ARG A 135 32.40 -0.93 -29.78
C ARG A 135 31.28 -0.01 -30.22
N TRP A 136 31.46 1.25 -29.87
CA TRP A 136 30.59 2.36 -30.19
C TRP A 136 31.35 3.36 -31.06
N THR A 137 30.74 3.76 -32.16
CA THR A 137 31.28 4.77 -33.07
C THR A 137 30.28 5.92 -33.13
N PRO A 138 30.63 7.12 -32.63
CA PRO A 138 29.82 8.32 -32.82
C PRO A 138 29.63 8.64 -34.30
N ASN A 139 28.52 9.28 -34.65
CA ASN A 139 28.31 9.76 -36.00
C ASN A 139 29.29 10.95 -36.26
N PRO A 140 29.99 10.97 -37.41
CA PRO A 140 30.97 12.00 -37.71
C PRO A 140 30.35 13.41 -37.88
N ASP A 141 29.10 13.48 -38.34
CA ASP A 141 28.38 14.74 -38.59
C ASP A 141 27.61 15.22 -37.35
N ASP A 142 27.20 14.29 -36.49
CA ASP A 142 26.46 14.55 -35.25
C ASP A 142 26.98 13.61 -34.15
N GLN A 143 27.93 14.10 -33.35
CA GLN A 143 28.60 13.26 -32.35
C GLN A 143 27.66 12.80 -31.23
N GLU A 144 26.51 13.44 -31.05
CA GLU A 144 25.49 13.04 -30.07
C GLU A 144 24.67 11.82 -30.51
N ARG A 145 24.84 11.37 -31.76
CA ARG A 145 24.18 10.19 -32.30
C ARG A 145 25.16 9.05 -32.56
N ILE A 146 24.64 7.83 -32.50
CA ILE A 146 25.41 6.63 -32.87
C ILE A 146 25.58 6.62 -34.40
N GLY A 147 26.82 6.51 -34.86
CA GLY A 147 27.17 6.27 -36.26
C GLY A 147 27.17 4.78 -36.60
N SER A 148 27.82 3.96 -35.77
CA SER A 148 27.75 2.50 -35.87
C SER A 148 28.08 1.82 -34.53
N ILE A 149 27.72 0.54 -34.42
CA ILE A 149 28.15 -0.35 -33.35
C ILE A 149 28.84 -1.58 -33.93
N SER A 150 29.83 -2.12 -33.22
CA SER A 150 30.38 -3.44 -33.50
C SER A 150 29.78 -4.47 -32.56
N GLN A 151 29.27 -5.56 -33.11
CA GLN A 151 28.64 -6.66 -32.38
C GLN A 151 29.39 -7.98 -32.63
N GLN A 152 29.82 -8.65 -31.57
CA GLN A 152 30.39 -9.99 -31.63
C GLN A 152 29.28 -11.04 -31.41
N VAL A 153 29.00 -11.85 -32.44
CA VAL A 153 27.94 -12.87 -32.39
C VAL A 153 28.42 -14.21 -32.90
N TRP A 154 27.79 -15.28 -32.41
CA TRP A 154 27.90 -16.61 -33.00
C TRP A 154 26.92 -16.74 -34.17
N LYS A 155 27.43 -16.85 -35.39
CA LYS A 155 26.61 -16.97 -36.61
C LYS A 155 27.30 -17.86 -37.63
N ASP A 156 26.52 -18.71 -38.29
CA ASP A 156 27.02 -19.64 -39.32
C ASP A 156 28.18 -20.53 -38.82
N GLY A 157 28.12 -20.97 -37.56
CA GLY A 157 29.11 -21.87 -36.95
C GLY A 157 30.44 -21.22 -36.54
N ALA A 158 30.54 -19.88 -36.55
CA ALA A 158 31.73 -19.17 -36.09
C ALA A 158 31.38 -17.86 -35.36
N THR A 159 32.30 -17.38 -34.52
CA THR A 159 32.23 -16.04 -33.96
C THR A 159 32.58 -15.01 -35.02
N ARG A 160 31.69 -14.05 -35.26
CA ARG A 160 31.87 -12.96 -36.23
C ARG A 160 31.69 -11.61 -35.56
N MET A 161 32.47 -10.63 -36.03
CA MET A 161 32.27 -9.22 -35.72
C MET A 161 31.42 -8.61 -36.83
N LEU A 162 30.24 -8.10 -36.49
CA LEU A 162 29.33 -7.44 -37.42
C LEU A 162 29.24 -5.96 -37.06
N GLU A 163 29.27 -5.10 -38.07
CA GLU A 163 29.03 -3.69 -37.89
C GLU A 163 27.57 -3.36 -38.23
N ILE A 164 26.87 -2.71 -37.30
CA ILE A 164 25.47 -2.29 -37.49
C ILE A 164 25.46 -0.76 -37.57
N PRO A 165 24.99 -0.17 -38.68
CA PRO A 165 24.83 1.28 -38.80
C PRO A 165 23.84 1.83 -37.78
N GLY A 166 24.12 3.03 -37.25
CA GLY A 166 23.30 3.70 -36.25
C GLY A 166 21.87 3.99 -36.74
N GLU A 167 21.69 4.27 -38.03
CA GLU A 167 20.37 4.49 -38.63
C GLU A 167 19.44 3.27 -38.50
N LYS A 168 20.00 2.05 -38.40
CA LYS A 168 19.23 0.83 -38.19
C LYS A 168 18.88 0.61 -36.72
N LEU A 169 19.45 1.35 -35.80
CA LEU A 169 19.24 1.15 -34.37
C LEU A 169 18.06 1.99 -33.88
N PHE A 170 17.30 1.38 -32.99
CA PHE A 170 16.55 2.05 -31.95
C PHE A 170 17.39 1.93 -30.68
N HIS A 171 17.77 3.05 -30.11
CA HIS A 171 18.70 3.14 -28.99
C HIS A 171 18.04 3.82 -27.80
N LEU A 172 18.16 3.17 -26.64
CA LEU A 172 17.81 3.73 -25.36
C LEU A 172 19.05 3.70 -24.48
N ALA A 173 19.38 4.82 -23.86
CA ALA A 173 20.40 4.89 -22.82
C ALA A 173 19.81 5.53 -21.56
N TRP A 174 19.91 4.80 -20.46
CA TRP A 174 19.49 5.22 -19.13
C TRP A 174 20.50 6.21 -18.55
N GLU A 175 20.02 7.33 -18.00
CA GLU A 175 20.87 8.39 -17.44
C GLU A 175 22.07 8.75 -18.33
N GLN A 176 21.83 8.88 -19.65
CA GLN A 176 22.88 9.26 -20.59
C GLN A 176 23.43 10.65 -20.25
N VAL A 177 24.75 10.73 -20.08
CA VAL A 177 25.49 11.99 -19.90
C VAL A 177 26.44 12.17 -21.08
N GLY A 178 26.27 13.27 -21.81
CA GLY A 178 27.00 13.51 -23.06
C GLY A 178 26.82 12.36 -24.06
N ASN A 179 27.91 11.93 -24.67
CA ASN A 179 27.89 10.87 -25.69
C ASN A 179 28.11 9.48 -25.10
N ASN A 180 27.84 9.27 -23.81
CA ASN A 180 27.89 7.93 -23.23
C ASN A 180 26.69 7.09 -23.68
N PHE A 181 26.78 6.49 -24.87
CA PHE A 181 25.72 5.67 -25.46
C PHE A 181 25.41 4.39 -24.66
N ALA A 182 26.31 3.94 -23.79
CA ALA A 182 26.05 2.82 -22.89
C ALA A 182 25.22 3.23 -21.66
N GLY A 183 24.99 4.55 -21.47
CA GLY A 183 24.28 5.07 -20.31
C GLY A 183 24.91 4.68 -18.98
N ARG A 184 24.11 4.68 -17.94
CA ARG A 184 24.45 4.20 -16.61
C ARG A 184 23.32 3.32 -16.10
N SER A 185 23.65 2.10 -15.66
CA SER A 185 22.67 1.17 -15.09
C SER A 185 21.87 1.80 -13.94
N GLY A 186 20.55 1.64 -13.96
CA GLY A 186 19.67 1.99 -12.83
C GLY A 186 19.97 1.17 -11.57
N LEU A 187 20.58 -0.01 -11.72
CA LEU A 187 21.03 -0.87 -10.60
C LEU A 187 22.45 -0.52 -10.13
N ARG A 188 23.10 0.50 -10.71
CA ARG A 188 24.47 0.88 -10.38
C ARG A 188 24.68 1.20 -8.89
N ALA A 189 23.70 1.86 -8.27
CA ALA A 189 23.74 2.20 -6.85
C ALA A 189 23.45 0.98 -5.94
N ALA A 190 22.67 0.02 -6.43
CA ALA A 190 22.33 -1.22 -5.72
C ALA A 190 23.51 -2.21 -5.62
N TYR A 191 24.56 -2.07 -6.44
CA TYR A 191 25.70 -2.99 -6.44
C TYR A 191 26.40 -3.09 -5.08
N LYS A 192 26.63 -1.95 -4.41
CA LYS A 192 27.31 -1.93 -3.10
C LYS A 192 26.50 -2.68 -2.03
N PRO A 193 25.23 -2.35 -1.76
CA PRO A 193 24.44 -3.08 -0.76
C PRO A 193 24.22 -4.55 -1.15
N TRP A 194 24.03 -4.89 -2.43
CA TRP A 194 23.97 -6.28 -2.87
C TRP A 194 25.25 -7.06 -2.50
N PHE A 195 26.43 -6.49 -2.76
CA PHE A 195 27.70 -7.15 -2.41
C PHE A 195 27.88 -7.34 -0.90
N VAL A 196 27.44 -6.36 -0.10
CA VAL A 196 27.46 -6.45 1.37
C VAL A 196 26.50 -7.53 1.85
N LYS A 197 25.28 -7.58 1.30
CA LYS A 197 24.26 -8.60 1.58
C LYS A 197 24.78 -10.01 1.31
N GLU A 198 25.25 -10.28 0.10
CA GLU A 198 25.86 -11.57 -0.29
C GLU A 198 26.96 -12.00 0.68
N THR A 199 27.81 -11.05 1.09
CA THR A 199 28.88 -11.32 2.05
C THR A 199 28.34 -11.63 3.44
N ALA A 200 27.34 -10.88 3.91
CA ALA A 200 26.71 -11.07 5.21
C ALA A 200 25.94 -12.40 5.28
N GLU A 201 25.21 -12.77 4.23
CA GLU A 201 24.50 -14.05 4.11
C GLU A 201 25.48 -15.22 4.14
N ARG A 202 26.59 -15.12 3.40
CA ARG A 202 27.65 -16.13 3.42
C ARG A 202 28.31 -16.27 4.80
N ILE A 203 28.65 -15.15 5.46
CA ILE A 203 29.18 -15.17 6.84
C ILE A 203 28.15 -15.76 7.79
N GLY A 204 26.87 -15.42 7.60
CA GLY A 204 25.75 -15.95 8.36
C GLY A 204 25.62 -17.46 8.26
N ALA A 205 25.68 -18.00 7.04
CA ALA A 205 25.64 -19.44 6.81
C ALA A 205 26.81 -20.17 7.50
N ILE A 206 28.02 -19.63 7.39
CA ILE A 206 29.20 -20.15 8.11
C ILE A 206 29.01 -20.05 9.64
N GLY A 207 28.42 -18.96 10.11
CA GLY A 207 28.11 -18.73 11.52
C GLY A 207 27.11 -19.75 12.07
N ILE A 208 26.04 -20.03 11.32
CA ILE A 208 25.04 -21.06 11.68
C ILE A 208 25.71 -22.43 11.82
N GLU A 209 26.57 -22.81 10.88
CA GLU A 209 27.29 -24.08 10.94
C GLU A 209 28.23 -24.13 12.16
N ARG A 210 29.06 -23.10 12.34
CA ARG A 210 30.13 -23.09 13.35
C ARG A 210 29.62 -22.91 14.77
N TYR A 211 28.65 -22.02 14.98
CA TYR A 211 28.15 -21.67 16.31
C TYR A 211 26.85 -22.40 16.68
N GLY A 212 26.07 -22.84 15.69
CA GLY A 212 24.88 -23.66 15.94
C GLY A 212 25.21 -25.06 16.47
N LEU A 213 26.31 -25.66 16.02
CA LEU A 213 26.79 -26.96 16.52
C LEU A 213 27.96 -26.83 17.51
N GLY A 214 28.72 -25.73 17.42
CA GLY A 214 29.97 -25.54 18.14
C GLY A 214 31.12 -26.41 17.60
N VAL A 215 32.34 -26.13 18.04
CA VAL A 215 33.55 -26.86 17.60
C VAL A 215 33.95 -27.84 18.71
N PRO A 216 33.99 -29.16 18.45
CA PRO A 216 34.42 -30.13 19.44
C PRO A 216 35.91 -29.96 19.76
N LYS A 217 36.24 -29.90 21.05
CA LYS A 217 37.59 -29.78 21.59
C LYS A 217 37.84 -30.91 22.58
N TRP A 218 38.91 -31.66 22.33
CA TRP A 218 39.46 -32.62 23.28
C TRP A 218 40.74 -32.06 23.92
N SER A 219 40.81 -32.06 25.25
CA SER A 219 42.06 -31.90 26.01
C SER A 219 42.55 -33.29 26.40
N LEU A 220 43.76 -33.65 25.97
CA LEU A 220 44.39 -34.94 26.29
C LEU A 220 45.32 -34.81 27.52
N PRO A 221 45.46 -35.87 28.34
CA PRO A 221 46.37 -35.87 29.49
C PRO A 221 47.84 -35.75 29.06
N LYS A 222 48.74 -35.38 29.98
CA LYS A 222 50.19 -35.22 29.69
C LYS A 222 50.86 -36.49 29.18
N GLN A 223 50.34 -37.67 29.53
CA GLN A 223 50.79 -38.96 29.02
C GLN A 223 49.61 -39.59 28.25
N TYR A 224 49.72 -39.65 26.92
CA TYR A 224 48.73 -40.26 26.05
C TYR A 224 49.44 -41.15 25.02
N SER A 225 48.75 -42.20 24.55
CA SER A 225 49.25 -43.08 23.49
C SER A 225 48.84 -42.56 22.11
N ALA A 226 49.50 -43.07 21.05
CA ALA A 226 49.09 -42.79 19.67
C ALA A 226 47.66 -43.30 19.37
N GLY A 227 47.22 -44.37 20.07
CA GLY A 227 45.86 -44.89 19.96
C GLY A 227 44.81 -43.94 20.56
N ASP A 228 45.14 -43.31 21.69
CA ASP A 228 44.25 -42.34 22.34
C ASP A 228 44.04 -41.08 21.48
N LEU A 229 45.10 -40.60 20.83
CA LEU A 229 45.01 -39.48 19.89
C LEU A 229 44.13 -39.83 18.67
N ALA A 230 44.31 -41.02 18.09
CA ALA A 230 43.49 -41.47 16.97
C ALA A 230 42.00 -41.61 17.35
N ALA A 231 41.73 -42.13 18.55
CA ALA A 231 40.36 -42.26 19.07
C ALA A 231 39.71 -40.89 19.33
N ALA A 232 40.45 -39.92 19.90
CA ALA A 232 39.97 -38.56 20.12
C ALA A 232 39.66 -37.84 18.80
N VAL A 233 40.52 -37.98 17.78
CA VAL A 233 40.30 -37.42 16.44
C VAL A 233 39.06 -38.04 15.78
N ALA A 234 38.94 -39.37 15.81
CA ALA A 234 37.78 -40.06 15.24
C ALA A 234 36.48 -39.65 15.94
N SER A 235 36.51 -39.54 17.28
CA SER A 235 35.38 -39.05 18.07
C SER A 235 34.99 -37.62 17.68
N ALA A 236 35.95 -36.69 17.57
CA ALA A 236 35.69 -35.31 17.16
C ALA A 236 35.11 -35.21 15.74
N GLN A 237 35.61 -36.01 14.79
CA GLN A 237 35.11 -36.03 13.41
C GLN A 237 33.68 -36.60 13.31
N SER A 238 33.37 -37.60 14.15
CA SER A 238 32.05 -38.24 14.22
C SER A 238 31.02 -37.45 15.02
N PHE A 239 31.42 -36.38 15.73
CA PHE A 239 30.52 -35.61 16.58
C PHE A 239 29.39 -34.98 15.74
N ARG A 240 28.14 -35.27 16.13
CA ARG A 240 26.92 -34.76 15.51
C ARG A 240 25.89 -34.50 16.60
N ALA A 241 25.16 -33.38 16.50
CA ALA A 241 24.02 -33.12 17.37
C ALA A 241 22.85 -34.03 16.95
N GLY A 242 22.37 -34.88 17.87
CA GLY A 242 21.24 -35.78 17.63
C GLY A 242 20.75 -36.42 18.93
N GLU A 243 19.51 -36.92 18.95
CA GLU A 243 18.84 -37.43 20.17
C GLU A 243 19.54 -38.62 20.84
N LYS A 244 20.43 -39.32 20.11
CA LYS A 244 21.23 -40.44 20.61
C LYS A 244 22.72 -40.09 20.79
N ALA A 245 23.07 -38.81 20.78
CA ALA A 245 24.45 -38.38 20.96
C ALA A 245 24.87 -38.54 22.43
N TYR A 246 26.00 -39.22 22.66
CA TYR A 246 26.64 -39.32 23.96
C TYR A 246 28.15 -39.34 23.78
N ILE A 247 28.87 -38.89 24.81
CA ILE A 247 30.33 -38.94 24.86
C ILE A 247 30.71 -39.65 26.15
N ILE A 248 31.64 -40.59 26.02
CA ILE A 248 32.26 -41.25 27.17
C ILE A 248 33.61 -40.59 27.39
N GLN A 249 33.82 -40.04 28.58
CA GLN A 249 35.03 -39.33 28.95
C GLN A 249 35.82 -40.17 29.98
N PRO A 250 36.95 -40.78 29.58
CA PRO A 250 37.85 -41.45 30.52
C PRO A 250 38.56 -40.45 31.44
N ASP A 251 39.07 -40.93 32.57
CA ASP A 251 39.78 -40.10 33.55
C ASP A 251 41.01 -39.41 32.92
N GLY A 252 41.19 -38.12 33.21
CA GLY A 252 42.26 -37.29 32.65
C GLY A 252 42.04 -36.78 31.21
N PHE A 253 40.98 -37.19 30.52
CA PHE A 253 40.55 -36.61 29.24
C PHE A 253 39.42 -35.60 29.50
N GLU A 254 39.37 -34.53 28.71
CA GLU A 254 38.33 -33.51 28.82
C GLU A 254 37.72 -33.25 27.44
N PHE A 255 36.39 -33.33 27.34
CA PHE A 255 35.67 -32.92 26.14
C PHE A 255 34.90 -31.63 26.42
N ALA A 256 35.04 -30.66 25.52
CA ALA A 256 34.28 -29.43 25.53
C ALA A 256 33.81 -29.10 24.13
N VAL A 257 32.65 -28.47 24.01
CA VAL A 257 32.22 -27.82 22.76
C VAL A 257 32.49 -26.33 22.92
N VAL A 258 33.37 -25.80 22.06
CA VAL A 258 33.75 -24.39 22.10
C VAL A 258 32.94 -23.62 21.06
N GLY A 259 32.42 -22.46 21.45
CA GLY A 259 31.60 -21.62 20.56
C GLY A 259 30.13 -22.02 20.48
N SER A 260 29.67 -23.07 21.16
CA SER A 260 28.25 -23.33 21.40
C SER A 260 27.79 -22.59 22.66
N GLY A 261 26.92 -21.58 22.53
CA GLY A 261 26.36 -20.81 23.64
C GLY A 261 26.24 -19.30 23.37
N GLU A 262 25.55 -18.59 24.26
CA GLU A 262 25.14 -17.15 24.27
C GLU A 262 26.28 -16.11 24.21
N ALA A 263 27.43 -16.40 23.59
CA ALA A 263 28.32 -15.31 23.17
C ALA A 263 27.61 -14.53 22.05
N ASP A 264 27.66 -13.20 22.07
CA ASP A 264 27.14 -12.32 21.00
C ASP A 264 27.80 -12.67 19.66
N HIS A 265 27.26 -13.67 18.98
CA HIS A 265 27.71 -14.05 17.65
C HIS A 265 27.31 -12.94 16.70
N TYR A 266 28.19 -12.63 15.75
CA TYR A 266 27.89 -11.64 14.72
C TYR A 266 26.55 -11.99 14.03
N GLN A 267 25.58 -11.10 14.17
CA GLN A 267 24.26 -11.28 13.58
C GLN A 267 24.26 -10.70 12.16
N PRO A 268 24.11 -11.53 11.11
CA PRO A 268 24.12 -11.06 9.73
C PRO A 268 22.80 -10.37 9.32
N LEU A 269 21.68 -10.71 9.98
CA LEU A 269 20.34 -10.26 9.59
C LEU A 269 20.16 -8.73 9.58
N PRO A 270 20.67 -7.95 10.56
CA PRO A 270 20.60 -6.49 10.48
C PRO A 270 21.28 -5.92 9.23
N TRP A 271 22.41 -6.49 8.81
CA TRP A 271 23.12 -6.07 7.59
C TRP A 271 22.36 -6.44 6.32
N VAL A 272 21.71 -7.61 6.30
CA VAL A 272 20.84 -8.02 5.19
C VAL A 272 19.67 -7.05 5.06
N ARG A 273 18.97 -6.74 6.16
CA ARG A 273 17.85 -5.80 6.18
C ARG A 273 18.24 -4.39 5.74
N TYR A 274 19.33 -3.86 6.29
CA TYR A 274 19.88 -2.57 5.87
C TYR A 274 20.22 -2.55 4.37
N SER A 275 20.82 -3.63 3.87
CA SER A 275 21.16 -3.73 2.45
C SER A 275 19.91 -3.78 1.57
N ASP A 276 18.86 -4.51 1.98
CA ASP A 276 17.59 -4.56 1.26
C ASP A 276 16.91 -3.19 1.19
N GLU A 277 16.95 -2.44 2.30
CA GLU A 277 16.44 -1.06 2.37
C GLU A 277 17.22 -0.09 1.47
N MET A 278 18.55 -0.24 1.40
CA MET A 278 19.39 0.58 0.52
C MET A 278 19.19 0.22 -0.96
N ILE A 279 18.94 -1.05 -1.29
CA ILE A 279 18.57 -1.47 -2.66
C ILE A 279 17.24 -0.84 -3.06
N ALA A 280 16.22 -0.89 -2.20
CA ALA A 280 14.92 -0.25 -2.47
C ALA A 280 15.05 1.28 -2.61
N THR A 281 15.78 1.91 -1.70
CA THR A 281 16.05 3.36 -1.74
C THR A 281 16.78 3.78 -3.01
N SER A 282 17.66 2.93 -3.55
CA SER A 282 18.45 3.25 -4.75
C SER A 282 17.61 3.50 -6.00
N VAL A 283 16.38 2.97 -6.05
CA VAL A 283 15.41 3.17 -7.14
C VAL A 283 14.18 3.96 -6.67
N LEU A 284 14.28 4.64 -5.52
CA LEU A 284 13.20 5.36 -4.85
C LEU A 284 11.98 4.50 -4.46
N ALA A 285 12.11 3.17 -4.49
CA ALA A 285 11.03 2.23 -4.17
C ALA A 285 10.96 1.89 -2.67
N MET A 286 11.04 2.90 -1.79
CA MET A 286 10.99 2.70 -0.33
C MET A 286 9.70 2.00 0.14
N VAL A 287 8.63 2.05 -0.69
CA VAL A 287 7.39 1.29 -0.49
C VAL A 287 7.61 -0.22 -0.34
N LEU A 288 8.66 -0.80 -0.96
CA LEU A 288 9.03 -2.22 -0.82
C LEU A 288 9.49 -2.58 0.61
N SER A 289 9.83 -1.58 1.42
CA SER A 289 10.26 -1.77 2.80
C SER A 289 9.12 -1.54 3.81
N LEU A 290 7.95 -1.09 3.38
CA LEU A 290 6.79 -0.87 4.26
C LEU A 290 6.21 -2.22 4.73
N GLY A 291 5.72 -2.25 5.97
CA GLY A 291 5.18 -3.46 6.61
C GLY A 291 6.24 -4.42 7.18
N LYS A 292 7.54 -4.09 7.06
CA LYS A 292 8.64 -4.85 7.69
C LYS A 292 8.92 -4.44 9.14
N THR A 293 8.33 -3.34 9.61
CA THR A 293 8.38 -2.84 11.00
C THR A 293 6.97 -2.61 11.55
N GLU A 294 6.77 -2.77 12.86
CA GLU A 294 5.46 -2.70 13.54
C GLU A 294 4.80 -1.29 13.51
N THR A 295 5.52 -0.24 13.08
CA THR A 295 5.13 1.18 13.26
C THR A 295 4.96 1.99 11.97
N GLY A 296 4.76 1.35 10.81
CA GLY A 296 4.58 2.08 9.54
C GLY A 296 3.28 2.91 9.47
N SER A 297 3.39 4.24 9.39
CA SER A 297 2.25 5.13 9.12
C SER A 297 1.81 5.04 7.65
N ARG A 298 0.52 4.76 7.39
CA ARG A 298 -0.05 4.70 6.02
C ARG A 298 0.18 5.99 5.23
N ALA A 299 0.08 7.15 5.88
CA ALA A 299 0.27 8.45 5.25
C ALA A 299 1.69 8.66 4.70
N LEU A 300 2.70 8.08 5.37
CA LEU A 300 4.08 8.10 4.88
C LEU A 300 4.21 7.22 3.62
N GLY A 301 3.55 6.05 3.62
CA GLY A 301 3.54 5.14 2.47
C GLY A 301 2.91 5.74 1.23
N GLU A 302 1.79 6.46 1.37
CA GLU A 302 1.13 7.18 0.26
C GLU A 302 2.04 8.25 -0.32
N THR A 303 2.67 9.07 0.51
CA THR A 303 3.61 10.12 0.05
C THR A 303 4.81 9.53 -0.72
N MET A 304 5.36 8.41 -0.23
CA MET A 304 6.46 7.73 -0.91
C MET A 304 6.02 7.14 -2.26
N LEU A 305 4.80 6.59 -2.33
CA LEU A 305 4.24 6.07 -3.57
C LEU A 305 4.01 7.18 -4.58
N ASP A 306 3.47 8.33 -4.18
CA ASP A 306 3.23 9.47 -5.08
C ASP A 306 4.52 9.97 -5.73
N LEU A 307 5.59 10.16 -4.94
CA LEU A 307 6.90 10.55 -5.46
C LEU A 307 7.46 9.49 -6.43
N PHE A 308 7.28 8.21 -6.09
CA PHE A 308 7.69 7.11 -6.96
C PHE A 308 6.90 7.12 -8.29
N MET A 309 5.58 7.36 -8.26
CA MET A 309 4.76 7.46 -9.48
C MET A 309 5.19 8.64 -10.37
N ILE A 310 5.57 9.78 -9.78
CA ILE A 310 6.14 10.91 -10.54
C ILE A 310 7.42 10.47 -11.26
N SER A 311 8.29 9.72 -10.56
CA SER A 311 9.52 9.20 -11.17
C SER A 311 9.23 8.25 -12.34
N LEU A 312 8.22 7.38 -12.22
CA LEU A 312 7.81 6.49 -13.31
C LEU A 312 7.21 7.26 -14.49
N GLY A 313 6.49 8.36 -14.25
CA GLY A 313 6.01 9.27 -15.29
C GLY A 313 7.15 9.77 -16.17
N ALA A 314 8.23 10.25 -15.55
CA ALA A 314 9.41 10.71 -16.28
C ALA A 314 10.08 9.58 -17.10
N VAL A 315 10.04 8.34 -16.62
CA VAL A 315 10.55 7.18 -17.35
C VAL A 315 9.69 6.86 -18.57
N ALA A 316 8.36 6.92 -18.42
CA ALA A 316 7.44 6.73 -19.53
C ALA A 316 7.58 7.84 -20.59
N ASP A 317 7.73 9.09 -20.17
CA ASP A 317 8.01 10.24 -21.05
C ASP A 317 9.31 10.05 -21.82
N TRP A 318 10.38 9.63 -21.15
CA TRP A 318 11.67 9.34 -21.77
C TRP A 318 11.56 8.25 -22.85
N LEU A 319 10.84 7.16 -22.55
CA LEU A 319 10.63 6.08 -23.51
C LEU A 319 9.82 6.56 -24.73
N VAL A 320 8.71 7.28 -24.48
CA VAL A 320 7.83 7.77 -25.54
C VAL A 320 8.53 8.81 -26.40
N ALA A 321 9.35 9.68 -25.82
CA ALA A 321 10.19 10.62 -26.56
C ALA A 321 11.12 9.88 -27.53
N ALA A 322 11.78 8.81 -27.07
CA ALA A 322 12.64 7.99 -27.92
C ALA A 322 11.86 7.25 -29.02
N VAL A 323 10.67 6.72 -28.73
CA VAL A 323 9.77 6.13 -29.74
C VAL A 323 9.38 7.15 -30.79
N ASN A 324 8.97 8.35 -30.37
CA ASN A 324 8.54 9.41 -31.27
C ASN A 324 9.69 9.88 -32.16
N ASP A 325 10.88 10.08 -31.60
CA ASP A 325 12.06 10.52 -32.34
C ASP A 325 12.59 9.44 -33.31
N GLN A 326 12.71 8.20 -32.85
CA GLN A 326 13.48 7.17 -33.56
C GLN A 326 12.62 6.19 -34.38
N LEU A 327 11.31 6.13 -34.11
CA LEU A 327 10.37 5.26 -34.84
C LEU A 327 9.33 6.10 -35.59
N VAL A 328 8.58 6.97 -34.90
CA VAL A 328 7.45 7.71 -35.52
C VAL A 328 7.92 8.68 -36.59
N ARG A 329 8.87 9.58 -36.27
CA ARG A 329 9.38 10.58 -37.23
C ARG A 329 9.98 9.92 -38.48
N PRO A 330 10.87 8.89 -38.40
CA PRO A 330 11.37 8.20 -39.59
C PRO A 330 10.27 7.52 -40.38
N TRP A 331 9.31 6.87 -39.72
CA TRP A 331 8.21 6.19 -40.40
C TRP A 331 7.32 7.16 -41.18
N LEU A 332 7.05 8.35 -40.64
CA LEU A 332 6.33 9.41 -41.37
C LEU A 332 7.09 9.86 -42.63
N ARG A 333 8.41 10.09 -42.52
CA ARG A 333 9.27 10.47 -43.67
C ARG A 333 9.27 9.43 -44.79
N TRP A 334 9.18 8.14 -44.44
CA TRP A 334 9.20 7.07 -45.44
C TRP A 334 7.88 6.95 -46.19
N ASN A 335 6.76 7.30 -45.55
CA ASN A 335 5.42 6.98 -46.06
C ASN A 335 4.63 8.19 -46.58
N TYR A 336 4.94 9.40 -46.11
CA TYR A 336 4.16 10.59 -46.43
C TYR A 336 5.01 11.71 -47.04
N PRO A 337 4.51 12.38 -48.08
CA PRO A 337 5.08 13.65 -48.54
C PRO A 337 5.06 14.67 -47.41
N ASN A 338 6.18 15.39 -47.21
CA ASN A 338 6.36 16.33 -46.10
C ASN A 338 6.19 15.68 -44.71
N GLY A 339 6.58 14.42 -44.55
CA GLY A 339 6.48 13.70 -43.27
C GLY A 339 7.12 14.39 -42.07
N ASP A 340 8.09 15.28 -42.28
CA ASP A 340 8.71 16.11 -41.24
C ASP A 340 7.78 17.17 -40.64
N ASP A 341 6.79 17.63 -41.40
CA ASP A 341 5.83 18.67 -41.00
C ASP A 341 4.57 18.09 -40.34
N ILE A 342 4.46 16.76 -40.28
CA ILE A 342 3.30 16.05 -39.74
C ILE A 342 3.42 15.94 -38.22
N GLU A 343 2.47 16.54 -37.51
CA GLU A 343 2.31 16.35 -36.06
C GLU A 343 1.57 15.03 -35.79
N ALA A 344 2.36 13.99 -35.49
CA ALA A 344 1.85 12.73 -34.97
C ALA A 344 2.83 12.14 -33.95
N GLY A 345 2.30 11.41 -32.96
CA GLY A 345 3.10 10.81 -31.91
C GLY A 345 2.35 9.74 -31.13
N VAL A 346 3.13 8.96 -30.39
CA VAL A 346 2.65 8.10 -29.32
C VAL A 346 2.59 8.92 -28.04
N GLU A 347 1.58 8.65 -27.24
CA GLU A 347 1.39 9.17 -25.89
C GLU A 347 1.14 7.98 -24.94
N TRP A 348 1.40 8.19 -23.66
CA TRP A 348 1.11 7.21 -22.63
C TRP A 348 0.10 7.77 -21.63
N SER A 349 -0.68 6.88 -21.03
CA SER A 349 -1.58 7.18 -19.92
C SER A 349 -1.63 6.01 -18.94
N ASN A 350 -2.20 6.21 -17.76
CA ASN A 350 -2.51 5.15 -16.79
C ASN A 350 -1.29 4.41 -16.21
N LEU A 351 -0.33 5.12 -15.61
CA LEU A 351 0.71 4.48 -14.79
C LEU A 351 0.19 4.03 -13.41
N GLN A 352 -0.84 4.68 -12.89
CA GLN A 352 -1.43 4.33 -11.59
C GLN A 352 -2.37 3.13 -11.71
N LEU A 353 -2.37 2.28 -10.67
CA LEU A 353 -3.44 1.31 -10.47
C LEU A 353 -4.78 2.05 -10.53
N LYS A 354 -5.69 1.57 -11.36
CA LYS A 354 -7.00 2.18 -11.60
C LYS A 354 -7.76 2.28 -10.28
N ASN A 355 -7.69 3.43 -9.61
CA ASN A 355 -8.54 3.70 -8.46
C ASN A 355 -9.88 4.21 -8.99
N ILE A 356 -10.72 3.25 -9.39
CA ILE A 356 -12.06 3.50 -9.94
C ILE A 356 -12.86 4.41 -8.99
N GLN A 357 -12.67 4.24 -7.68
CA GLN A 357 -13.31 5.07 -6.67
C GLN A 357 -12.84 6.53 -6.76
N MET A 358 -11.54 6.81 -6.67
CA MET A 358 -11.02 8.18 -6.76
C MET A 358 -11.40 8.87 -8.08
N THR A 359 -11.33 8.16 -9.20
CA THR A 359 -11.72 8.74 -10.49
C THR A 359 -13.23 8.95 -10.58
N SER A 360 -14.05 8.03 -10.05
CA SER A 360 -15.50 8.23 -9.99
C SER A 360 -15.88 9.43 -9.11
N GLU A 361 -15.20 9.62 -7.99
CA GLU A 361 -15.39 10.77 -7.10
C GLU A 361 -14.91 12.06 -7.76
N ALA A 362 -13.78 12.05 -8.47
CA ALA A 362 -13.29 13.19 -9.23
C ALA A 362 -14.25 13.55 -10.37
N LEU A 363 -14.75 12.58 -11.12
CA LEU A 363 -15.74 12.77 -12.17
C LEU A 363 -17.08 13.28 -11.62
N ASP A 364 -17.56 12.74 -10.50
CA ASP A 364 -18.77 13.24 -9.82
C ASP A 364 -18.57 14.70 -9.36
N ARG A 365 -17.40 15.04 -8.81
CA ARG A 365 -17.08 16.43 -8.42
C ARG A 365 -17.00 17.37 -9.62
N LEU A 366 -16.32 16.97 -10.70
CA LEU A 366 -16.19 17.76 -11.93
C LEU A 366 -17.55 17.93 -12.63
N GLY A 367 -18.36 16.87 -12.67
CA GLY A 367 -19.72 16.88 -13.20
C GLY A 367 -20.68 17.76 -12.40
N ARG A 368 -20.69 17.65 -11.05
CA ARG A 368 -21.47 18.54 -10.18
C ARG A 368 -21.03 20.00 -10.27
N GLY A 369 -19.73 20.22 -10.47
CA GLY A 369 -19.16 21.55 -10.68
C GLY A 369 -19.45 22.14 -12.07
N LEU A 370 -20.06 21.37 -12.98
CA LEU A 370 -20.26 21.71 -14.39
C LEU A 370 -18.96 22.05 -15.13
N PHE A 371 -17.83 21.52 -14.65
CA PHE A 371 -16.54 21.62 -15.35
C PHE A 371 -16.44 20.61 -16.50
N ILE A 372 -17.15 19.48 -16.38
CA ILE A 372 -17.32 18.47 -17.43
C ILE A 372 -18.82 18.21 -17.56
N THR A 373 -19.32 18.16 -18.79
CA THR A 373 -20.68 17.72 -19.10
C THR A 373 -20.63 16.33 -19.71
N PRO A 374 -21.58 15.43 -19.39
CA PRO A 374 -21.65 14.13 -20.06
C PRO A 374 -21.77 14.30 -21.58
N ASP A 375 -20.75 13.87 -22.31
CA ASP A 375 -20.67 13.88 -23.76
C ASP A 375 -20.12 12.55 -24.26
N ASP A 376 -20.43 12.22 -25.51
CA ASP A 376 -20.09 10.93 -26.12
C ASP A 376 -18.56 10.69 -26.16
N ALA A 377 -17.77 11.73 -26.41
CA ALA A 377 -16.31 11.60 -26.48
C ALA A 377 -15.70 11.33 -25.09
N THR A 378 -16.17 12.03 -24.06
CA THR A 378 -15.78 11.78 -22.67
C THR A 378 -16.23 10.39 -22.20
N GLU A 379 -17.43 9.94 -22.58
CA GLU A 379 -17.89 8.58 -22.28
C GLU A 379 -16.96 7.54 -22.92
N ASP A 380 -16.61 7.68 -24.21
CA ASP A 380 -15.73 6.75 -24.93
C ASP A 380 -14.32 6.68 -24.30
N VAL A 381 -13.78 7.83 -23.88
CA VAL A 381 -12.51 7.88 -23.13
C VAL A 381 -12.64 7.16 -21.79
N LEU A 382 -13.73 7.35 -21.05
CA LEU A 382 -13.96 6.68 -19.77
C LEU A 382 -14.19 5.17 -19.92
N ARG A 383 -14.86 4.73 -20.98
CA ARG A 383 -15.05 3.31 -21.28
C ARG A 383 -13.73 2.63 -21.58
N THR A 384 -12.88 3.28 -22.39
CA THR A 384 -11.52 2.82 -22.65
C THR A 384 -10.70 2.77 -21.36
N TRP A 385 -10.77 3.83 -20.57
CA TRP A 385 -10.07 3.96 -19.28
C TRP A 385 -10.48 2.87 -18.27
N LEU A 386 -11.78 2.57 -18.17
CA LEU A 386 -12.33 1.52 -17.29
C LEU A 386 -12.29 0.11 -17.90
N SER A 387 -11.79 -0.06 -19.13
CA SER A 387 -11.83 -1.33 -19.87
C SER A 387 -13.25 -1.89 -20.04
N LEU A 388 -14.23 -1.01 -20.27
CA LEU A 388 -15.60 -1.35 -20.62
C LEU A 388 -15.72 -1.61 -22.13
N PRO A 389 -16.70 -2.41 -22.59
CA PRO A 389 -16.94 -2.63 -24.02
C PRO A 389 -17.18 -1.32 -24.78
N GLU A 390 -16.88 -1.24 -26.08
CA GLU A 390 -17.25 -0.08 -26.90
C GLU A 390 -18.78 0.14 -26.93
N ARG A 391 -19.22 1.39 -27.07
CA ARG A 391 -20.64 1.74 -27.16
C ARG A 391 -21.18 1.37 -28.54
N GLU A 392 -22.37 0.77 -28.62
CA GLU A 392 -23.07 0.62 -29.89
C GLU A 392 -23.43 2.01 -30.44
N LYS A 393 -22.99 2.33 -31.67
CA LYS A 393 -23.28 3.62 -32.33
C LYS A 393 -24.79 3.74 -32.61
N GLN A 394 -25.54 4.35 -31.71
CA GLN A 394 -26.93 4.78 -31.95
C GLN A 394 -26.98 6.26 -32.34
N ALA A 395 -27.82 6.59 -33.32
CA ALA A 395 -28.00 7.94 -33.87
C ALA A 395 -28.51 8.94 -32.81
N PRO A 396 -28.13 10.23 -32.87
CA PRO A 396 -28.27 11.14 -31.73
C PRO A 396 -29.72 11.57 -31.49
N ALA A 397 -30.22 11.34 -30.27
CA ALA A 397 -31.48 11.88 -29.77
C ALA A 397 -31.24 13.19 -29.01
N SER A 398 -32.10 14.17 -29.27
CA SER A 398 -31.99 15.58 -28.85
C SER A 398 -31.90 15.82 -27.34
N ALA A 399 -31.02 16.75 -26.96
CA ALA A 399 -30.73 17.22 -25.62
C ALA A 399 -31.97 17.64 -24.79
N ARG A 400 -32.01 17.19 -23.53
CA ARG A 400 -32.80 17.80 -22.45
C ARG A 400 -31.84 18.43 -21.44
N GLU A 401 -32.12 19.68 -21.10
CA GLU A 401 -31.41 20.54 -20.14
C GLU A 401 -31.47 19.98 -18.70
N PRO A 402 -30.38 20.05 -17.89
CA PRO A 402 -30.41 19.59 -16.51
C PRO A 402 -30.78 20.71 -15.51
N GLU A 403 -31.66 20.39 -14.57
CA GLU A 403 -31.93 21.19 -13.36
C GLU A 403 -30.78 21.10 -12.34
N ARG A 404 -30.51 22.23 -11.65
CA ARG A 404 -29.40 22.40 -10.70
C ARG A 404 -29.70 21.81 -9.31
N PRO A 405 -28.80 21.04 -8.68
CA PRO A 405 -28.91 20.71 -7.25
C PRO A 405 -28.01 21.57 -6.36
N GLY A 406 -28.52 21.85 -5.16
CA GLY A 406 -27.89 22.69 -4.14
C GLY A 406 -26.75 22.06 -3.34
N ARG A 407 -25.89 22.96 -2.85
CA ARG A 407 -24.72 22.82 -1.95
C ARG A 407 -24.81 21.69 -0.90
N ARG A 408 -23.73 20.89 -0.77
CA ARG A 408 -23.45 20.12 0.46
C ARG A 408 -21.95 20.10 0.81
N VAL A 409 -21.72 20.10 2.13
CA VAL A 409 -20.47 20.34 2.87
C VAL A 409 -19.53 19.11 2.85
N LEU A 410 -18.23 19.38 2.75
CA LEU A 410 -17.09 18.45 2.79
C LEU A 410 -16.98 17.69 4.12
N ARG A 411 -16.68 16.37 4.07
CA ARG A 411 -16.06 15.63 5.18
C ARG A 411 -15.16 14.49 4.69
N ASP A 412 -14.03 14.35 5.40
CA ASP A 412 -12.88 13.46 5.20
C ASP A 412 -13.20 11.96 5.13
N THR A 413 -12.51 11.21 4.27
CA THR A 413 -12.56 9.74 4.29
C THR A 413 -11.22 9.07 4.02
N CYS A 414 -10.89 8.15 4.94
CA CYS A 414 -9.86 7.12 4.80
C CYS A 414 -10.38 5.94 3.97
N SER A 415 -9.43 5.27 3.30
CA SER A 415 -9.52 4.09 2.43
C SER A 415 -10.38 2.91 2.95
N GLY A 416 -11.14 2.29 2.05
CA GLY A 416 -11.60 0.89 2.16
C GLY A 416 -13.08 0.64 2.45
N HIS A 417 -13.96 1.62 2.26
CA HIS A 417 -15.40 1.46 2.56
C HIS A 417 -16.25 1.87 1.37
N ILE A 418 -17.29 1.08 1.09
CA ILE A 418 -18.27 1.42 0.05
C ILE A 418 -19.13 2.57 0.60
N HIS A 419 -18.99 3.76 0.00
CA HIS A 419 -19.94 4.85 0.16
C HIS A 419 -21.18 4.55 -0.67
N ALA A 420 -22.06 3.72 -0.12
CA ALA A 420 -23.21 3.26 -0.86
C ALA A 420 -24.23 4.42 -1.06
N ALA A 421 -24.59 4.65 -2.31
CA ALA A 421 -25.40 5.79 -2.76
C ALA A 421 -26.81 5.73 -2.15
N ALA A 422 -27.28 6.85 -1.59
CA ALA A 422 -28.51 6.80 -0.80
C ALA A 422 -29.79 6.59 -1.64
N ALA A 423 -30.53 5.52 -1.39
CA ALA A 423 -31.88 5.28 -1.89
C ALA A 423 -32.94 5.63 -0.82
N ASP A 424 -34.05 6.23 -1.27
CA ASP A 424 -35.16 6.79 -0.49
C ASP A 424 -34.82 8.07 0.31
N ASN A 425 -35.15 9.23 -0.28
CA ASN A 425 -34.92 10.59 0.26
C ASN A 425 -33.47 10.91 0.69
N GLY A 426 -32.49 10.11 0.26
CA GLY A 426 -31.07 10.36 0.49
C GLY A 426 -30.55 9.97 1.87
N ARG A 427 -31.28 9.17 2.68
CA ARG A 427 -30.84 8.77 4.04
C ARG A 427 -30.22 7.38 4.14
N TRP A 428 -30.79 6.35 3.50
CA TRP A 428 -30.30 4.97 3.56
C TRP A 428 -29.60 4.60 2.26
N TRP A 429 -28.61 3.72 2.29
CA TRP A 429 -27.80 3.40 1.09
C TRP A 429 -28.46 2.42 0.11
N ARG A 430 -29.54 1.76 0.52
CA ARG A 430 -30.37 0.90 -0.32
C ARG A 430 -31.84 1.04 0.08
N PRO A 431 -32.79 0.60 -0.76
CA PRO A 431 -34.19 0.52 -0.36
C PRO A 431 -34.37 -0.30 0.91
N VAL A 432 -35.28 0.18 1.78
CA VAL A 432 -35.63 -0.48 3.04
C VAL A 432 -36.44 -1.75 2.76
N ARG A 433 -35.97 -2.89 3.29
CA ARG A 433 -36.65 -4.19 3.14
C ARG A 433 -37.99 -4.22 3.88
N PRO A 434 -38.95 -5.08 3.48
CA PRO A 434 -40.27 -5.15 4.14
C PRO A 434 -40.21 -5.26 5.67
N GLU A 435 -39.28 -6.07 6.18
CA GLU A 435 -39.10 -6.35 7.60
C GLU A 435 -38.41 -5.17 8.32
N GLU A 436 -37.51 -4.46 7.64
CA GLU A 436 -36.91 -3.21 8.14
C GLU A 436 -37.92 -2.07 8.30
N GLN A 437 -39.07 -2.11 7.61
CA GLN A 437 -40.11 -1.07 7.73
C GLN A 437 -40.81 -1.08 9.10
N PHE A 438 -40.59 -2.10 9.93
CA PHE A 438 -41.10 -2.16 11.31
C PHE A 438 -40.10 -1.61 12.33
N LEU A 439 -38.86 -1.36 11.93
CA LEU A 439 -37.81 -0.80 12.77
C LEU A 439 -37.88 0.73 12.77
N ALA A 440 -37.71 1.33 13.95
CA ALA A 440 -37.49 2.77 14.07
C ALA A 440 -36.03 3.11 13.70
N LEU A 441 -35.67 2.90 12.43
CA LEU A 441 -34.29 2.97 11.96
C LEU A 441 -33.63 4.31 12.28
N ARG A 442 -34.38 5.43 12.25
CA ARG A 442 -33.81 6.75 12.59
C ARG A 442 -33.59 6.92 14.09
N GLU A 443 -34.48 6.38 14.92
CA GLU A 443 -34.32 6.38 16.38
C GLU A 443 -33.10 5.51 16.77
N ILE A 444 -32.94 4.35 16.14
CA ILE A 444 -31.80 3.45 16.37
C ILE A 444 -30.49 4.11 15.96
N ASP A 445 -30.44 4.68 14.76
CA ASP A 445 -29.29 5.44 14.24
C ASP A 445 -28.89 6.59 15.18
N GLY A 446 -29.86 7.39 15.61
CA GLY A 446 -29.65 8.47 16.56
C GLY A 446 -29.17 7.98 17.92
N ARG A 447 -29.68 6.83 18.40
CA ARG A 447 -29.24 6.26 19.68
C ARG A 447 -27.79 5.79 19.64
N ILE A 448 -27.32 5.25 18.52
CA ILE A 448 -25.91 4.89 18.32
C ILE A 448 -25.05 6.16 18.38
N ASP A 449 -25.45 7.24 17.71
CA ASP A 449 -24.74 8.53 17.76
C ASP A 449 -24.69 9.11 19.17
N ASP A 450 -25.83 9.20 19.86
CA ASP A 450 -25.92 9.71 21.23
C ASP A 450 -25.09 8.87 22.20
N GLY A 451 -25.16 7.53 22.08
CA GLY A 451 -24.39 6.62 22.91
C GLY A 451 -22.89 6.76 22.69
N ARG A 452 -22.47 6.88 21.43
CA ARG A 452 -21.06 7.10 21.05
C ARG A 452 -20.55 8.40 21.64
N ASP A 453 -21.30 9.48 21.49
CA ASP A 453 -20.89 10.81 21.96
C ASP A 453 -20.85 10.85 23.49
N GLN A 454 -21.78 10.18 24.18
CA GLN A 454 -21.75 10.01 25.64
C GLN A 454 -20.51 9.24 26.10
N VAL A 455 -20.20 8.09 25.49
CA VAL A 455 -19.00 7.29 25.82
C VAL A 455 -17.71 8.05 25.54
N ALA A 456 -17.62 8.75 24.40
CA ALA A 456 -16.48 9.58 24.05
C ALA A 456 -16.33 10.76 25.03
N SER A 457 -17.44 11.36 25.47
CA SER A 457 -17.43 12.48 26.41
C SER A 457 -16.82 12.12 27.77
N SER A 458 -16.99 10.88 28.24
CA SER A 458 -16.39 10.40 29.49
C SER A 458 -14.85 10.41 29.47
N PHE A 459 -14.24 10.24 28.30
CA PHE A 459 -12.80 10.47 28.09
C PHE A 459 -12.50 11.95 27.94
N ARG A 460 -13.26 12.66 27.09
CA ARG A 460 -13.01 14.08 26.79
C ARG A 460 -13.00 14.97 28.03
N SER A 461 -13.88 14.70 28.99
CA SER A 461 -13.97 15.47 30.23
C SER A 461 -12.76 15.28 31.16
N ARG A 462 -11.93 14.26 30.92
CA ARG A 462 -10.78 13.86 31.75
C ARG A 462 -9.45 13.91 31.00
N ARG A 463 -9.46 14.10 29.67
CA ARG A 463 -8.24 14.16 28.85
C ARG A 463 -7.26 15.22 29.33
N LYS A 464 -7.76 16.36 29.81
CA LYS A 464 -6.89 17.42 30.35
C LYS A 464 -6.19 16.97 31.64
N GLU A 465 -6.92 16.33 32.56
CA GLU A 465 -6.36 15.76 33.79
C GLU A 465 -5.26 14.72 33.46
N TRP A 466 -5.46 13.91 32.42
CA TRP A 466 -4.48 12.92 31.97
C TRP A 466 -3.25 13.58 31.34
N ALA A 467 -3.45 14.60 30.49
CA ALA A 467 -2.37 15.36 29.87
C ALA A 467 -1.51 16.07 30.94
N ASP A 468 -2.16 16.74 31.89
CA ASP A 468 -1.49 17.47 32.97
C ASP A 468 -0.65 16.52 33.84
N ASP A 469 -1.17 15.31 34.13
CA ASP A 469 -0.42 14.30 34.90
C ASP A 469 0.76 13.72 34.12
N LEU A 470 0.59 13.42 32.82
CA LEU A 470 1.69 12.97 31.95
C LEU A 470 2.80 14.02 31.87
N VAL A 471 2.44 15.30 31.71
CA VAL A 471 3.42 16.40 31.65
C VAL A 471 4.12 16.60 32.99
N ARG A 472 3.42 16.41 34.12
CA ARG A 472 4.04 16.41 35.44
C ARG A 472 5.06 15.28 35.57
N GLN A 473 4.70 14.05 35.20
CA GLN A 473 5.62 12.91 35.23
C GLN A 473 6.82 13.11 34.31
N LEU A 474 6.62 13.67 33.11
CA LEU A 474 7.71 14.01 32.19
C LEU A 474 8.67 15.05 32.78
N ARG A 475 8.15 16.05 33.48
CA ARG A 475 8.97 17.05 34.17
C ARG A 475 9.82 16.42 35.27
N ASP A 476 9.22 15.51 36.05
CA ASP A 476 9.92 14.78 37.11
C ASP A 476 11.02 13.88 36.51
N ALA A 477 10.70 13.15 35.43
CA ALA A 477 11.62 12.25 34.74
C ALA A 477 12.79 12.98 34.04
N MET A 478 12.61 14.23 33.63
CA MET A 478 13.67 15.01 32.98
C MET A 478 14.49 15.88 33.96
N ALA A 479 14.14 15.90 35.25
CA ALA A 479 14.76 16.81 36.23
C ALA A 479 16.23 16.46 36.55
N ASP A 480 16.56 15.17 36.59
CA ASP A 480 17.86 14.69 37.08
C ASP A 480 18.88 14.43 35.95
N GLY A 481 18.48 14.65 34.69
CA GLY A 481 19.32 14.46 33.49
C GLY A 481 19.47 13.00 33.03
N ASP A 482 18.86 12.05 33.74
CA ASP A 482 18.69 10.66 33.29
C ASP A 482 17.34 10.51 32.58
N TYR A 483 17.35 10.50 31.25
CA TYR A 483 16.12 10.45 30.46
C TYR A 483 15.56 9.03 30.28
N SER A 484 16.13 8.01 30.93
CA SER A 484 15.57 6.65 30.86
C SER A 484 14.18 6.57 31.50
N ASP A 485 13.93 7.38 32.53
CA ASP A 485 12.63 7.48 33.23
C ASP A 485 11.51 8.05 32.36
N VAL A 486 11.82 8.70 31.23
CA VAL A 486 10.82 9.17 30.26
C VAL A 486 10.02 8.00 29.70
N ALA A 487 10.62 6.81 29.58
CA ALA A 487 9.94 5.60 29.11
C ALA A 487 8.90 5.04 30.10
N ASP A 488 8.99 5.40 31.38
CA ASP A 488 8.15 4.85 32.45
C ASP A 488 6.90 5.70 32.75
N VAL A 489 6.73 6.82 32.05
CA VAL A 489 5.57 7.70 32.20
C VAL A 489 4.29 6.97 31.77
N ALA A 490 3.31 6.91 32.67
CA ALA A 490 2.06 6.16 32.45
C ALA A 490 0.86 6.81 33.15
N ILE A 491 -0.34 6.66 32.58
CA ILE A 491 -1.58 7.13 33.19
C ILE A 491 -1.99 6.18 34.31
N PRO A 492 -2.17 6.68 35.56
CA PRO A 492 -2.54 5.84 36.68
C PRO A 492 -3.91 5.16 36.50
N THR A 493 -4.02 3.91 36.96
CA THR A 493 -5.30 3.18 36.92
C THR A 493 -6.42 3.84 37.74
N SER A 494 -6.07 4.71 38.70
CA SER A 494 -7.04 5.53 39.46
C SER A 494 -7.83 6.48 38.55
N PHE A 495 -7.23 6.98 37.46
CA PHE A 495 -7.86 7.91 36.53
C PHE A 495 -8.83 7.21 35.56
N ILE A 496 -8.65 5.90 35.36
CA ILE A 496 -9.50 5.07 34.51
C ILE A 496 -10.82 4.72 35.21
N LYS A 497 -10.82 4.50 36.54
CA LYS A 497 -11.99 4.00 37.28
C LYS A 497 -13.24 4.88 37.15
N PRO A 498 -13.17 6.23 37.29
CA PRO A 498 -14.35 7.09 37.18
C PRO A 498 -14.95 7.09 35.77
N ALA A 499 -14.11 7.23 34.74
CA ALA A 499 -14.54 7.19 33.35
C ALA A 499 -15.19 5.84 32.99
N ARG A 500 -14.62 4.74 33.48
CA ARG A 500 -15.18 3.39 33.28
C ARG A 500 -16.59 3.26 33.83
N THR A 501 -16.85 3.74 35.06
CA THR A 501 -18.18 3.67 35.69
C THR A 501 -19.22 4.42 34.88
N GLU A 502 -18.86 5.59 34.35
CA GLU A 502 -19.72 6.41 33.49
C GLU A 502 -20.04 5.69 32.16
N ILE A 503 -19.01 5.17 31.50
CA ILE A 503 -19.16 4.39 30.25
C ILE A 503 -20.06 3.17 30.47
N VAL A 504 -19.83 2.38 31.53
CA VAL A 504 -20.65 1.20 31.83
C VAL A 504 -22.12 1.58 32.05
N THR A 505 -22.38 2.73 32.68
CA THR A 505 -23.74 3.24 32.86
C THR A 505 -24.38 3.55 31.52
N ASN A 506 -23.65 4.22 30.61
CA ASN A 506 -24.14 4.54 29.27
C ASN A 506 -24.39 3.28 28.42
N LEU A 507 -23.49 2.29 28.46
CA LEU A 507 -23.64 1.02 27.74
C LEU A 507 -24.87 0.24 28.23
N ARG A 508 -25.16 0.25 29.53
CA ARG A 508 -26.39 -0.34 30.09
C ARG A 508 -27.66 0.33 29.55
N GLU A 509 -27.64 1.65 29.38
CA GLU A 509 -28.77 2.35 28.76
C GLU A 509 -28.93 2.01 27.27
N VAL A 510 -27.83 1.83 26.53
CA VAL A 510 -27.88 1.38 25.12
C VAL A 510 -28.41 -0.05 25.03
N TYR A 511 -27.95 -0.94 25.90
CA TYR A 511 -28.43 -2.32 26.00
C TYR A 511 -29.93 -2.39 26.29
N ARG A 512 -30.42 -1.63 27.27
CA ARG A 512 -31.86 -1.51 27.58
C ARG A 512 -32.66 -1.01 26.38
N TYR A 513 -32.10 -0.06 25.63
CA TYR A 513 -32.72 0.42 24.40
C TYR A 513 -32.79 -0.69 23.33
N GLY A 514 -31.72 -1.46 23.13
CA GLY A 514 -31.73 -2.61 22.21
C GLY A 514 -32.82 -3.63 22.52
N ARG A 515 -33.00 -3.98 23.80
CA ARG A 515 -34.08 -4.88 24.24
C ARG A 515 -35.47 -4.33 23.89
N ARG A 516 -35.66 -3.04 24.14
CA ARG A 516 -36.92 -2.33 23.87
C ARG A 516 -37.24 -2.29 22.38
N ALA A 517 -36.24 -1.97 21.55
CA ALA A 517 -36.40 -1.87 20.11
C ALA A 517 -36.98 -3.16 19.52
N VAL A 518 -36.46 -4.33 19.92
CA VAL A 518 -36.97 -5.64 19.46
C VAL A 518 -38.41 -5.90 19.93
N GLN A 519 -38.79 -5.47 21.14
CA GLN A 519 -40.17 -5.61 21.60
C GLN A 519 -41.14 -4.72 20.83
N ASP A 520 -40.74 -3.49 20.50
CA ASP A 520 -41.53 -2.57 19.68
C ASP A 520 -41.67 -3.11 18.24
N GLU A 521 -40.58 -3.64 17.67
CA GLU A 521 -40.56 -4.34 16.38
C GLU A 521 -41.53 -5.53 16.34
N ARG A 522 -41.48 -6.40 17.36
CA ARG A 522 -42.39 -7.56 17.51
C ARG A 522 -43.86 -7.13 17.50
N ARG A 523 -44.21 -6.06 18.22
CA ARG A 523 -45.58 -5.53 18.27
C ARG A 523 -46.03 -4.95 16.95
N ARG A 524 -45.14 -4.24 16.26
CA ARG A 524 -45.40 -3.62 14.96
C ARG A 524 -45.61 -4.67 13.87
N GLN A 525 -44.78 -5.72 13.84
CA GLN A 525 -44.95 -6.85 12.93
C GLN A 525 -46.30 -7.56 13.15
N LYS A 526 -46.65 -7.91 14.40
CA LYS A 526 -47.96 -8.54 14.72
C LYS A 526 -49.18 -7.69 14.38
N ARG A 527 -49.05 -6.35 14.40
CA ARG A 527 -50.13 -5.42 14.05
C ARG A 527 -50.10 -5.02 12.56
N GLY A 528 -49.12 -5.48 11.78
CA GLY A 528 -48.88 -5.01 10.41
C GLY A 528 -48.61 -3.50 10.31
N SER A 529 -48.19 -2.86 11.40
CA SER A 529 -48.06 -1.40 11.52
C SER A 529 -46.63 -0.95 11.22
N ARG A 530 -46.39 -0.44 10.02
CA ARG A 530 -45.07 0.06 9.57
C ARG A 530 -44.74 1.42 10.19
N VAL A 531 -43.46 1.69 10.41
CA VAL A 531 -42.97 2.99 10.89
C VAL A 531 -43.04 3.99 9.74
N SER A 532 -43.79 5.09 9.93
CA SER A 532 -43.87 6.17 8.96
C SER A 532 -42.61 7.04 9.03
N ALA A 533 -42.23 7.66 7.91
CA ALA A 533 -41.09 8.60 7.89
C ALA A 533 -41.31 9.87 8.75
N GLN A 534 -42.54 10.16 9.19
CA GLN A 534 -42.88 11.30 10.06
C GLN A 534 -42.96 10.89 11.54
N ASP A 535 -43.20 9.61 11.83
CA ASP A 535 -43.44 9.06 13.18
C ASP A 535 -42.28 8.19 13.71
N ASP A 536 -41.13 8.19 13.03
CA ASP A 536 -39.93 7.44 13.40
C ASP A 536 -39.30 7.99 14.71
N GLY A 537 -39.85 7.52 15.84
CA GLY A 537 -39.56 7.97 17.21
C GLY A 537 -40.80 8.38 18.03
N ALA A 538 -41.97 8.48 17.40
CA ALA A 538 -43.24 8.72 18.08
C ALA A 538 -43.79 7.41 18.66
N ARG A 539 -44.12 7.42 19.96
CA ARG A 539 -44.59 6.22 20.67
C ARG A 539 -46.09 6.25 20.93
N ASP A 540 -46.77 5.14 20.70
CA ASP A 540 -48.15 4.96 21.15
C ASP A 540 -48.22 4.79 22.69
N ALA A 541 -49.42 4.78 23.27
CA ALA A 541 -49.59 4.69 24.72
C ALA A 541 -49.11 3.34 25.31
N GLU A 542 -49.12 2.28 24.51
CA GLU A 542 -48.79 0.91 24.88
C GLU A 542 -47.27 0.66 24.81
N GLU A 543 -46.61 1.22 23.80
CA GLU A 543 -45.15 1.33 23.67
C GLU A 543 -44.57 2.15 24.83
N ARG A 544 -45.21 3.27 25.23
CA ARG A 544 -44.78 4.05 26.41
C ARG A 544 -44.90 3.28 27.72
N SER A 545 -45.98 2.49 27.88
CA SER A 545 -46.20 1.67 29.08
C SER A 545 -45.14 0.57 29.20
N ALA A 546 -44.83 -0.12 28.09
CA ALA A 546 -43.84 -1.19 28.06
C ALA A 546 -42.40 -0.69 28.21
N ALA A 547 -42.09 0.46 27.59
CA ALA A 547 -40.83 1.16 27.80
C ALA A 547 -40.58 1.50 29.28
N ARG A 548 -41.65 1.73 30.06
CA ARG A 548 -41.57 1.96 31.51
C ARG A 548 -41.28 0.66 32.27
N LEU A 549 -41.92 -0.45 31.91
CA LEU A 549 -41.69 -1.77 32.54
C LEU A 549 -40.26 -2.28 32.32
N LEU A 550 -39.72 -2.14 31.10
CA LEU A 550 -38.33 -2.50 30.77
C LEU A 550 -37.28 -1.62 31.45
N ARG A 551 -37.64 -0.38 31.82
CA ARG A 551 -36.75 0.53 32.54
C ARG A 551 -36.45 0.03 33.96
N ASP A 552 -37.43 -0.64 34.55
CA ASP A 552 -37.41 -1.11 35.94
C ASP A 552 -36.97 -2.59 36.07
N GLU A 553 -36.71 -3.27 34.94
CA GLU A 553 -36.25 -4.66 34.92
C GLU A 553 -34.76 -4.76 35.34
N PRO A 554 -34.41 -5.62 36.33
CA PRO A 554 -33.02 -5.81 36.75
C PRO A 554 -32.17 -6.36 35.61
N LEU A 555 -31.00 -5.76 35.36
CA LEU A 555 -30.05 -6.18 34.31
C LEU A 555 -29.17 -7.38 34.73
N ASP A 556 -29.62 -8.20 35.68
CA ASP A 556 -28.80 -9.09 36.53
C ASP A 556 -28.15 -10.31 35.83
N SER A 557 -27.84 -10.24 34.55
CA SER A 557 -26.81 -11.13 33.99
C SER A 557 -25.43 -10.59 34.39
N GLU A 558 -24.81 -11.23 35.39
CA GLU A 558 -23.43 -10.96 35.84
C GLU A 558 -22.45 -10.92 34.65
N GLU A 559 -22.71 -11.73 33.63
CA GLU A 559 -21.97 -11.81 32.37
C GLU A 559 -21.94 -10.50 31.58
N VAL A 560 -23.09 -9.86 31.31
CA VAL A 560 -23.17 -8.59 30.57
C VAL A 560 -22.50 -7.46 31.35
N SER A 561 -22.68 -7.43 32.67
CA SER A 561 -22.02 -6.44 33.54
C SER A 561 -20.50 -6.58 33.51
N THR A 562 -20.00 -7.82 33.53
CA THR A 562 -18.57 -8.14 33.43
C THR A 562 -18.01 -7.78 32.06
N LEU A 563 -18.76 -8.07 30.99
CA LEU A 563 -18.38 -7.72 29.62
C LEU A 563 -18.26 -6.21 29.43
N PHE A 564 -19.27 -5.43 29.81
CA PHE A 564 -19.21 -3.97 29.69
C PHE A 564 -18.09 -3.35 30.52
N THR A 565 -17.85 -3.86 31.72
CA THR A 565 -16.73 -3.41 32.56
C THR A 565 -15.40 -3.71 31.89
N THR A 566 -15.25 -4.88 31.28
CA THR A 566 -14.04 -5.31 30.57
C THR A 566 -13.81 -4.47 29.32
N ARG A 567 -14.84 -4.29 28.48
CA ARG A 567 -14.79 -3.47 27.25
C ARG A 567 -14.46 -2.00 27.56
N ALA A 568 -15.15 -1.40 28.52
CA ALA A 568 -14.88 -0.02 28.96
C ALA A 568 -13.45 0.15 29.49
N THR A 569 -12.96 -0.82 30.26
CA THR A 569 -11.58 -0.80 30.77
C THR A 569 -10.57 -0.92 29.63
N ARG A 570 -10.78 -1.82 28.66
CA ARG A 570 -9.87 -1.99 27.52
C ARG A 570 -9.85 -0.75 26.63
N TYR A 571 -11.01 -0.14 26.36
CA TYR A 571 -11.14 1.13 25.62
C TYR A 571 -10.32 2.24 26.28
N LEU A 572 -10.50 2.47 27.59
CA LEU A 572 -9.77 3.50 28.32
C LEU A 572 -8.27 3.23 28.40
N LYS A 573 -7.85 1.97 28.62
CA LYS A 573 -6.43 1.59 28.59
C LYS A 573 -5.80 1.80 27.21
N SER A 574 -6.54 1.56 26.14
CA SER A 574 -6.06 1.78 24.77
C SER A 574 -5.89 3.26 24.46
N LEU A 575 -6.77 4.12 24.97
CA LEU A 575 -6.60 5.57 24.86
C LEU A 575 -5.43 6.06 25.71
N ALA A 576 -5.30 5.56 26.94
CA ALA A 576 -4.18 5.89 27.82
C ALA A 576 -2.83 5.56 27.19
N ALA A 577 -2.64 4.31 26.72
CA ALA A 577 -1.38 3.89 26.09
C ALA A 577 -1.01 4.71 24.85
N ARG A 578 -2.00 5.12 24.03
CA ARG A 578 -1.74 6.00 22.87
C ARG A 578 -1.35 7.41 23.30
N MET A 579 -1.98 7.93 24.36
CA MET A 579 -1.67 9.24 24.91
C MET A 579 -0.26 9.27 25.54
N GLU A 580 0.09 8.22 26.27
CA GLU A 580 1.43 7.97 26.82
C GLU A 580 2.48 7.95 25.71
N ALA A 581 2.25 7.17 24.65
CA ALA A 581 3.17 7.11 23.50
C ALA A 581 3.36 8.47 22.83
N ILE A 582 2.28 9.24 22.63
CA ILE A 582 2.39 10.61 22.07
C ILE A 582 3.19 11.50 23.00
N ALA A 583 2.97 11.43 24.32
CA ALA A 583 3.68 12.23 25.31
C ALA A 583 5.19 11.93 25.29
N ILE A 584 5.56 10.65 25.26
CA ILE A 584 6.95 10.17 25.19
C ILE A 584 7.63 10.65 23.90
N GLU A 585 7.00 10.46 22.73
CA GLU A 585 7.55 10.90 21.45
C GLU A 585 7.77 12.41 21.39
N ARG A 586 6.83 13.19 21.94
CA ARG A 586 6.98 14.66 22.01
C ARG A 586 8.11 15.08 22.93
N ALA A 587 8.23 14.45 24.10
CA ALA A 587 9.34 14.69 25.02
C ALA A 587 10.69 14.37 24.38
N MET A 588 10.81 13.20 23.73
CA MET A 588 12.02 12.80 23.01
C MET A 588 12.38 13.76 21.86
N GLY A 589 11.38 14.27 21.15
CA GLY A 589 11.58 15.29 20.11
C GLY A 589 12.13 16.61 20.64
N ILE A 590 11.64 17.06 21.80
CA ILE A 590 12.15 18.26 22.48
C ILE A 590 13.57 18.02 22.99
N LEU A 591 13.84 16.88 23.63
CA LEU A 591 15.19 16.51 24.09
C LEU A 591 16.20 16.49 22.94
N ARG A 592 15.82 15.91 21.79
CA ARG A 592 16.68 15.88 20.60
C ARG A 592 17.01 17.27 20.05
N SER A 593 16.09 18.23 20.18
CA SER A 593 16.24 19.57 19.60
C SER A 593 16.85 20.59 20.56
N LYS A 594 16.61 20.47 21.86
CA LYS A 594 16.98 21.46 22.89
C LYS A 594 17.91 20.91 23.98
N GLY A 595 18.12 19.60 24.09
CA GLY A 595 18.89 19.00 25.18
C GLY A 595 18.35 19.43 26.55
N ASP A 596 19.23 19.91 27.43
CA ASP A 596 18.87 20.40 28.78
C ASP A 596 18.14 21.76 28.79
N LEU A 597 17.97 22.43 27.64
CA LEU A 597 17.35 23.77 27.56
C LEU A 597 15.81 23.71 27.49
N VAL A 598 15.19 22.69 28.08
CA VAL A 598 13.73 22.52 28.10
C VAL A 598 13.10 23.57 29.00
N THR A 599 12.09 24.28 28.49
CA THR A 599 11.40 25.37 29.20
C THR A 599 9.97 24.99 29.60
N ASP A 600 9.38 25.73 30.53
CA ASP A 600 7.95 25.57 30.88
C ASP A 600 7.01 25.71 29.69
N SER A 601 7.40 26.51 28.69
CA SER A 601 6.64 26.65 27.44
C SER A 601 6.62 25.36 26.62
N ASP A 602 7.67 24.55 26.68
CA ASP A 602 7.75 23.28 25.96
C ASP A 602 6.81 22.24 26.57
N TYR A 603 6.76 22.18 27.91
CA TYR A 603 5.80 21.34 28.63
C TYR A 603 4.34 21.74 28.36
N ALA A 604 4.07 23.05 28.24
CA ALA A 604 2.75 23.55 27.86
C ALA A 604 2.36 23.13 26.45
N GLU A 605 3.30 23.18 25.49
CA GLU A 605 3.07 22.71 24.12
C GLU A 605 2.78 21.21 24.05
N ILE A 606 3.48 20.39 24.86
CA ILE A 606 3.17 18.96 25.00
C ILE A 606 1.73 18.79 25.52
N ALA A 607 1.37 19.47 26.61
CA ALA A 607 0.03 19.40 27.20
C ALA A 607 -1.07 19.73 26.18
N ASP A 608 -0.94 20.85 25.47
CA ASP A 608 -1.91 21.30 24.46
C ASP A 608 -2.02 20.28 23.31
N SER A 609 -0.89 19.72 22.86
CA SER A 609 -0.89 18.71 21.80
C SER A 609 -1.61 17.41 22.21
N LEU A 610 -1.52 17.03 23.48
CA LEU A 610 -2.13 15.81 24.02
C LEU A 610 -3.65 15.93 24.16
N VAL A 611 -4.16 17.13 24.48
CA VAL A 611 -5.59 17.38 24.70
C VAL A 611 -6.42 17.08 23.44
N ASP A 612 -5.90 17.32 22.24
CA ASP A 612 -6.66 17.14 21.00
C ASP A 612 -6.27 15.88 20.19
N ALA A 613 -5.14 15.25 20.51
CA ALA A 613 -4.56 14.18 19.69
C ALA A 613 -5.46 12.94 19.51
N LEU A 614 -6.38 12.68 20.45
CA LEU A 614 -7.16 11.43 20.49
C LEU A 614 -8.66 11.63 20.28
N ASP A 615 -9.14 12.84 19.97
CA ASP A 615 -10.57 13.13 19.94
C ASP A 615 -11.35 12.36 18.88
N ALA A 616 -10.77 12.21 17.68
CA ALA A 616 -11.36 11.41 16.61
C ALA A 616 -11.32 9.91 16.93
N SER A 617 -10.21 9.42 17.50
CA SER A 617 -10.04 8.01 17.84
C SER A 617 -10.96 7.58 18.98
N ALA A 618 -11.19 8.43 19.98
CA ALA A 618 -12.12 8.16 21.07
C ALA A 618 -13.56 7.98 20.55
N VAL A 619 -13.98 8.78 19.58
CA VAL A 619 -15.30 8.68 18.94
C VAL A 619 -15.44 7.39 18.13
N ASN A 620 -14.44 7.07 17.31
CA ASN A 620 -14.46 5.86 16.49
C ASN A 620 -14.52 4.61 17.39
N ASP A 621 -13.60 4.48 18.34
CA ASP A 621 -13.54 3.32 19.22
C ASP A 621 -14.82 3.17 20.06
N ALA A 622 -15.44 4.28 20.50
CA ALA A 622 -16.71 4.26 21.22
C ALA A 622 -17.88 3.70 20.39
N THR A 623 -17.86 3.85 19.06
CA THR A 623 -18.93 3.38 18.17
C THR A 623 -19.06 1.85 18.21
N VAL A 624 -17.94 1.13 18.31
CA VAL A 624 -17.92 -0.34 18.40
C VAL A 624 -18.51 -0.80 19.73
N LEU A 625 -18.15 -0.15 20.84
CA LEU A 625 -18.68 -0.47 22.17
C LEU A 625 -20.20 -0.30 22.24
N VAL A 626 -20.70 0.79 21.65
CA VAL A 626 -22.13 1.12 21.62
C VAL A 626 -22.90 0.16 20.72
N SER A 627 -22.35 -0.19 19.56
CA SER A 627 -22.98 -1.15 18.65
C SER A 627 -23.02 -2.56 19.23
N GLU A 628 -21.97 -3.00 19.93
CA GLU A 628 -21.94 -4.27 20.68
C GLU A 628 -22.99 -4.27 21.79
N ALA A 629 -23.07 -3.21 22.60
CA ALA A 629 -24.08 -3.09 23.66
C ALA A 629 -25.52 -3.11 23.11
N LEU A 630 -25.76 -2.44 21.98
CA LEU A 630 -27.04 -2.46 21.29
C LEU A 630 -27.37 -3.86 20.78
N GLY A 631 -26.43 -4.51 20.09
CA GLY A 631 -26.56 -5.86 19.55
C GLY A 631 -26.89 -6.90 20.62
N LEU A 632 -26.17 -6.88 21.74
CA LEU A 632 -26.43 -7.75 22.89
C LEU A 632 -27.81 -7.51 23.51
N GLY A 633 -28.25 -6.25 23.60
CA GLY A 633 -29.59 -5.93 24.06
C GLY A 633 -30.67 -6.49 23.13
N ARG A 634 -30.45 -6.37 21.82
CA ARG A 634 -31.36 -6.92 20.81
C ARG A 634 -31.40 -8.46 20.87
N ASP A 635 -30.26 -9.12 20.95
CA ASP A 635 -30.16 -10.60 21.10
C ASP A 635 -30.89 -11.07 22.36
N ALA A 636 -30.65 -10.45 23.52
CA ALA A 636 -31.32 -10.82 24.76
C ALA A 636 -32.86 -10.76 24.65
N ALA A 637 -33.41 -9.78 23.94
CA ALA A 637 -34.85 -9.70 23.70
C ALA A 637 -35.35 -10.71 22.65
N ALA A 638 -34.54 -11.03 21.65
CA ALA A 638 -34.84 -12.05 20.66
C ALA A 638 -34.84 -13.46 21.26
N GLN A 639 -33.85 -13.80 22.09
CA GLN A 639 -33.79 -15.07 22.83
C GLN A 639 -35.02 -15.26 23.74
N ALA A 640 -35.50 -14.18 24.36
CA ALA A 640 -36.70 -14.21 25.20
C ALA A 640 -38.01 -14.42 24.40
N ALA A 641 -37.98 -14.26 23.07
CA ALA A 641 -39.10 -14.46 22.16
C ALA A 641 -38.77 -15.48 21.06
N ALA A 642 -37.81 -16.37 21.31
CA ALA A 642 -37.28 -17.31 20.33
C ALA A 642 -38.36 -18.22 19.72
N ASP A 643 -39.41 -18.53 20.48
CA ASP A 643 -40.54 -19.36 20.05
C ASP A 643 -41.49 -18.68 19.06
N GLU A 644 -41.28 -17.39 18.77
CA GLU A 644 -42.06 -16.59 17.82
C GLU A 644 -41.22 -16.07 16.65
N ILE A 645 -39.92 -16.34 16.63
CA ILE A 645 -39.00 -15.87 15.59
C ILE A 645 -38.75 -17.02 14.61
N GLY A 646 -39.17 -16.85 13.35
CA GLY A 646 -38.88 -17.82 12.29
C GLY A 646 -37.42 -17.76 11.87
N SER A 647 -36.90 -16.54 11.67
CA SER A 647 -35.53 -16.28 11.28
C SER A 647 -35.07 -14.87 11.67
N ALA A 648 -33.76 -14.65 11.59
CA ALA A 648 -33.16 -13.32 11.65
C ALA A 648 -32.33 -13.09 10.39
N TYR A 649 -32.17 -11.85 9.95
CA TYR A 649 -31.20 -11.53 8.91
C TYR A 649 -30.31 -10.36 9.29
N TYR A 650 -29.10 -10.37 8.75
CA TYR A 650 -28.12 -9.32 8.98
C TYR A 650 -28.39 -8.11 8.10
N SER A 651 -28.52 -6.93 8.69
CA SER A 651 -28.81 -5.69 7.98
C SER A 651 -27.70 -4.67 8.21
N THR A 652 -27.21 -4.12 7.11
CA THR A 652 -26.22 -3.04 7.09
C THR A 652 -26.87 -1.69 6.75
N ILE A 653 -28.20 -1.59 6.79
CA ILE A 653 -28.96 -0.41 6.32
C ILE A 653 -28.55 0.92 6.98
N LEU A 654 -28.11 0.88 8.25
CA LEU A 654 -27.69 2.06 9.02
C LEU A 654 -26.26 2.52 8.72
N ASP A 655 -25.47 1.67 8.06
CA ASP A 655 -24.07 1.93 7.77
C ASP A 655 -23.93 2.50 6.36
N ARG A 656 -23.34 3.69 6.22
CA ARG A 656 -23.08 4.33 4.92
C ARG A 656 -21.65 4.13 4.43
N ASN A 657 -20.86 3.41 5.22
CA ASN A 657 -19.44 3.26 5.06
C ASN A 657 -19.10 1.81 5.40
N ILE A 658 -19.69 0.92 4.60
CA ILE A 658 -19.78 -0.53 4.85
C ILE A 658 -18.54 -1.19 4.26
N CYS A 659 -17.94 -2.11 5.02
CA CYS A 659 -16.85 -2.96 4.53
C CYS A 659 -17.37 -4.13 3.68
N ASP A 660 -16.48 -4.72 2.87
CA ASP A 660 -16.81 -5.78 1.92
C ASP A 660 -17.41 -7.03 2.60
N VAL A 661 -16.93 -7.36 3.80
CA VAL A 661 -17.49 -8.49 4.58
C VAL A 661 -18.93 -8.23 5.02
N CYS A 662 -19.21 -7.00 5.47
CA CYS A 662 -20.54 -6.64 5.95
C CYS A 662 -21.54 -6.53 4.79
N ILE A 663 -21.15 -5.97 3.63
CA ILE A 663 -22.06 -5.86 2.48
C ILE A 663 -22.39 -7.23 1.88
N GLN A 664 -21.45 -8.18 1.86
CA GLN A 664 -21.70 -9.56 1.41
C GLN A 664 -22.67 -10.30 2.33
N SER A 665 -22.68 -9.95 3.62
CA SER A 665 -23.59 -10.53 4.61
C SER A 665 -24.95 -9.81 4.65
N ASP A 666 -25.13 -8.69 3.93
CA ASP A 666 -26.38 -7.91 3.98
C ASP A 666 -27.55 -8.69 3.38
N GLY A 667 -28.51 -9.03 4.25
CA GLY A 667 -29.65 -9.85 3.90
C GLY A 667 -29.48 -11.33 4.09
N GLU A 668 -28.34 -11.79 4.60
CA GLU A 668 -28.14 -13.20 4.92
C GLU A 668 -29.10 -13.60 6.04
N GLU A 669 -30.02 -14.51 5.71
CA GLU A 669 -31.01 -15.06 6.64
C GLU A 669 -30.43 -16.26 7.40
N VAL A 670 -30.58 -16.25 8.72
CA VAL A 670 -30.00 -17.22 9.65
C VAL A 670 -31.01 -17.63 10.71
N ALA A 671 -30.88 -18.89 11.17
CA ALA A 671 -31.64 -19.37 12.31
C ALA A 671 -31.10 -18.75 13.61
N LEU A 672 -32.01 -18.36 14.50
CA LEU A 672 -31.67 -17.80 15.82
C LEU A 672 -30.78 -18.78 16.60
N ALA A 673 -29.77 -18.26 17.31
CA ALA A 673 -28.82 -19.04 18.11
C ALA A 673 -27.98 -20.09 17.34
N SER A 674 -27.96 -20.06 16.01
CA SER A 674 -27.00 -20.84 15.21
C SER A 674 -25.57 -20.29 15.35
N GLU A 675 -24.56 -21.09 14.98
CA GLU A 675 -23.17 -20.61 14.95
C GLU A 675 -23.03 -19.37 14.06
N ARG A 676 -23.63 -19.41 12.86
CA ARG A 676 -23.61 -18.30 11.91
C ARG A 676 -24.31 -17.04 12.45
N TYR A 677 -25.38 -17.19 13.23
CA TYR A 677 -26.04 -16.08 13.92
C TYR A 677 -25.08 -15.32 14.84
N TYR A 678 -24.29 -16.04 15.64
CA TYR A 678 -23.31 -15.40 16.53
C TYR A 678 -22.11 -14.80 15.78
N GLU A 679 -21.73 -15.35 14.62
CA GLU A 679 -20.71 -14.72 13.76
C GLU A 679 -21.17 -13.39 13.15
N LEU A 680 -22.45 -13.31 12.77
CA LEU A 680 -23.08 -12.11 12.23
C LEU A 680 -23.53 -11.13 13.31
N MET A 681 -23.47 -11.49 14.60
CA MET A 681 -23.86 -10.60 15.69
C MET A 681 -23.02 -9.32 15.64
N PRO A 682 -23.65 -8.13 15.54
CA PRO A 682 -22.90 -6.89 15.46
C PRO A 682 -22.11 -6.61 16.75
N PRO A 683 -20.82 -6.28 16.64
CA PRO A 683 -20.06 -6.18 15.40
C PRO A 683 -19.71 -7.56 14.81
N ASN A 684 -19.98 -7.76 13.51
CA ASN A 684 -19.68 -9.02 12.81
C ASN A 684 -18.22 -9.43 13.03
N LYS A 685 -17.98 -10.72 13.32
CA LYS A 685 -16.65 -11.28 13.62
C LYS A 685 -15.61 -10.97 12.53
N GLY A 686 -16.03 -10.90 11.26
CA GLY A 686 -15.20 -10.54 10.12
C GLY A 686 -15.17 -9.05 9.77
N CYS A 687 -15.74 -8.17 10.61
CA CYS A 687 -15.86 -6.76 10.28
C CYS A 687 -14.49 -6.09 10.12
N GLU A 688 -14.18 -5.68 8.90
CA GLU A 688 -12.90 -5.04 8.57
C GLU A 688 -12.75 -3.68 9.22
N SER A 689 -13.85 -3.00 9.58
CA SER A 689 -13.77 -1.73 10.29
C SER A 689 -13.09 -1.87 11.66
N ILE A 690 -13.27 -3.02 12.32
CA ILE A 690 -12.62 -3.35 13.59
C ILE A 690 -11.18 -3.76 13.35
N ALA A 691 -10.93 -4.64 12.37
CA ALA A 691 -9.59 -5.10 12.02
C ALA A 691 -8.67 -3.95 11.57
N SER A 692 -9.21 -2.96 10.87
CA SER A 692 -8.51 -1.75 10.41
C SER A 692 -8.38 -0.65 11.47
N GLY A 693 -9.10 -0.77 12.60
CA GLY A 693 -9.17 0.27 13.63
C GLY A 693 -10.00 1.51 13.25
N SER A 694 -10.72 1.48 12.12
CA SER A 694 -11.62 2.58 11.75
C SER A 694 -12.89 2.61 12.60
N ASN A 695 -13.31 1.47 13.16
CA ASN A 695 -14.31 1.31 14.22
C ASN A 695 -15.66 2.00 13.92
N ARG A 696 -16.23 1.76 12.74
CA ARG A 696 -17.45 2.45 12.27
C ARG A 696 -18.72 1.58 12.22
N CYS A 697 -18.66 0.36 12.77
CA CYS A 697 -19.76 -0.61 12.70
C CYS A 697 -21.09 0.00 13.16
N ARG A 698 -22.13 -0.13 12.32
CA ARG A 698 -23.53 0.25 12.61
C ARG A 698 -24.56 -0.82 12.22
N CYS A 699 -24.08 -2.02 11.92
CA CYS A 699 -24.92 -3.12 11.44
C CYS A 699 -25.83 -3.64 12.57
N LEU A 700 -26.95 -4.27 12.20
CA LEU A 700 -27.92 -4.84 13.15
C LEU A 700 -28.51 -6.16 12.62
N LEU A 701 -28.96 -7.01 13.54
CA LEU A 701 -29.81 -8.15 13.22
C LEU A 701 -31.29 -7.72 13.25
N VAL A 702 -32.01 -8.05 12.18
CA VAL A 702 -33.46 -7.85 12.03
C VAL A 702 -34.15 -9.19 12.25
N TYR A 703 -35.15 -9.22 13.13
CA TYR A 703 -35.87 -10.44 13.49
C TYR A 703 -37.21 -10.51 12.74
N ILE A 704 -37.54 -11.68 12.20
CA ILE A 704 -38.80 -11.95 11.52
C ILE A 704 -39.69 -12.77 12.45
N PHE A 705 -40.80 -12.17 12.90
CA PHE A 705 -41.74 -12.82 13.79
C PHE A 705 -42.84 -13.52 13.00
N GLU A 706 -43.09 -14.80 13.30
CA GLU A 706 -44.16 -15.57 12.66
C GLU A 706 -45.49 -15.38 13.42
N GLU A 707 -46.60 -15.32 12.68
CA GLU A 707 -47.93 -15.42 13.28
C GLU A 707 -48.17 -16.86 13.75
N LYS A 708 -48.42 -17.05 15.05
CA LYS A 708 -48.87 -18.32 15.62
C LYS A 708 -50.35 -18.54 15.40
#